data_AF-M2V4K7-F1
#
_entry.id   AF-M2V4K7-F1
#
_cell.length_a   1.000
_cell.length_b   1.000
_cell.length_c   1.000
_cell.angle_alpha   90.00
_cell.angle_beta   90.00
_cell.angle_gamma   90.00
#
_symmetry.space_group_name_H-M   'P 1'
#
loop_
_entity.id
_entity.type
_entity.pdbx_description
1 polymer ?
#
loop_
_entity_poly.entity_id
_entity_poly.type
_entity_poly.pdbx_seq_one_letter_code
_entity_poly.pdbx_strand_id
1 'polypeptide(L)'
;MNSQNQKRIVVVLGMHRSGTSALTRALVAIGAGVGDNLLPAGHDNPRGFWEDKDFVTLNDRLLAMLNAGFDSLALLPEGFERRTDVKELQLEAVLMLREKLQGNDLFAIKDPRTCRLLPFWQPVFQHLDLSVTYVVAVRHPLSVADSLSARNQFPKRKSLWLWLQHYAAAINNTQDAPRLFIDYDQLLAAPQQQLQRIASRLELAADNDAAIRDYIDNFLSSDLRHAAYTPEDVQLFQGMPEPVVQAYRSLLAAAADVESVDFAADWQAVGKALEQQHGMLDFLQEYDRLCQQLNTELQAASQQLESSAQQSERERLEHQEAHNRLEQRLMAETTRLNDLLAVERGRFGEFRDKAARELDDLRTQTAREKIEAVQASQNEINRLQAQLSHAENELRIFRDSNSMRITAPARALVRLLGRTASPHQAKTSLRIGLAKVDQLLARSGFILRQEGPVSFCRRTVGYVSRSVRRRLTIKEAERYLPVAAANTGTPPLVSFVTPIYDRTDVLRQTIQSALAQTLPVFEVILVTDGSPAPTMAVVEEFRNDPRVRIFSYPVSSGNAVRGRNKGILEARGRYIAFLDSDDLAAPDRLEVCLPLLESGQADVVYGSWRAKLDGTREIDGLVDGQVVHSPNCNLDMLLKVCVPCQSTVMVRRDSLLKAGFLKPRMEYREDHELWARLAFYGARFKTIEHVLTDLRLHAGNNELNFKDNDGHWEALLAREYRVQGPRPKKIAFILACLGISGGAAVVLRHVSMLIEQGHDAFIISLSNEGSIEWFGNPAIRVYRLDELSRCGADNIDLLFATFWTTVDWLERIPARRKLYFVQSDERLFYEEDAVKAQVAATYQGSHEYVAIAQWICNMLRNEYGQNAVHYVPNGLDQEMFYPDSPLQEKNPERPRVLIEGPISVPFKGMAEAYEAIKDLDCEIWIVSSSGRPEAHWRYDRFFQSVNHAEMRHIYSSCDILLKMSRVESFAYPPLEAMACGCAVVLGEVKGGVEYAEDNVNLLKVEAGSVDQARQAVARLMADESLRKRLQLAGYETVRNWSWEASSAAMTAVLSADPGRTVTGVAAEDLTVV
;
A
#
# COMPACT_ATOMS: atom_id res chain seq x y z
N MET A 1 73.49 44.62 -11.39
CA MET A 1 73.14 44.10 -12.72
C MET A 1 71.79 44.69 -13.11
N ASN A 2 71.66 45.20 -14.33
CA ASN A 2 70.60 46.11 -14.80
C ASN A 2 69.17 45.65 -14.46
N SER A 3 68.48 46.37 -13.56
CA SER A 3 67.07 46.15 -13.21
C SER A 3 66.07 46.62 -14.29
N GLN A 4 66.55 47.10 -15.44
CA GLN A 4 65.71 47.65 -16.51
C GLN A 4 65.20 46.62 -17.53
N ASN A 5 65.52 45.33 -17.39
CA ASN A 5 65.10 44.29 -18.35
C ASN A 5 64.37 43.09 -17.69
N GLN A 6 63.98 43.20 -16.42
CA GLN A 6 63.26 42.13 -15.73
C GLN A 6 61.79 42.14 -16.17
N LYS A 7 61.30 41.03 -16.74
CA LYS A 7 59.90 40.91 -17.12
C LYS A 7 59.00 40.93 -15.90
N ARG A 8 57.85 41.58 -16.05
CA ARG A 8 56.91 41.82 -14.96
C ARG A 8 55.71 40.92 -15.10
N ILE A 9 55.27 40.36 -13.97
CA ILE A 9 54.09 39.51 -13.93
C ILE A 9 53.11 39.96 -12.87
N VAL A 10 51.84 40.05 -13.25
CA VAL A 10 50.73 40.38 -12.37
C VAL A 10 49.90 39.14 -12.14
N VAL A 11 49.78 38.71 -10.89
CA VAL A 11 48.97 37.55 -10.54
C VAL A 11 47.67 38.03 -9.92
N VAL A 12 46.56 37.82 -10.62
CA VAL A 12 45.22 38.22 -10.18
C VAL A 12 44.66 37.14 -9.26
N LEU A 13 44.48 37.48 -7.99
CA LEU A 13 44.02 36.59 -6.94
C LEU A 13 42.59 36.97 -6.50
N GLY A 14 41.78 35.96 -6.21
CA GLY A 14 40.44 36.12 -5.67
C GLY A 14 39.63 34.86 -5.89
N MET A 15 38.62 34.61 -5.05
CA MET A 15 37.70 33.47 -5.21
C MET A 15 36.95 33.55 -6.55
N HIS A 16 36.48 32.42 -7.09
CA HIS A 16 35.55 32.44 -8.22
C HIS A 16 34.41 33.43 -7.95
N ARG A 17 33.99 34.19 -8.98
CA ARG A 17 32.93 35.22 -8.90
C ARG A 17 33.26 36.45 -8.04
N SER A 18 34.51 36.63 -7.59
CA SER A 18 34.95 37.85 -6.88
C SER A 18 35.24 39.05 -7.79
N GLY A 19 35.04 38.93 -9.11
CA GLY A 19 35.33 40.02 -10.05
C GLY A 19 36.74 39.97 -10.67
N THR A 20 37.47 38.87 -10.47
CA THR A 20 38.81 38.64 -11.06
C THR A 20 38.84 38.79 -12.59
N SER A 21 37.78 38.40 -13.32
CA SER A 21 37.70 38.62 -14.77
C SER A 21 37.60 40.09 -15.14
N ALA A 22 36.83 40.88 -14.38
CA ALA A 22 36.73 42.32 -14.60
C ALA A 22 38.06 43.02 -14.35
N LEU A 23 38.77 42.58 -13.31
CA LEU A 23 40.09 43.10 -12.98
C LEU A 23 41.15 42.71 -14.01
N THR A 24 41.11 41.47 -14.51
CA THR A 24 42.04 41.01 -15.55
C THR A 24 41.85 41.80 -16.84
N ARG A 25 40.60 42.08 -17.24
CA ARG A 25 40.33 42.93 -18.39
C ARG A 25 40.77 44.39 -18.16
N ALA A 26 40.68 44.90 -16.92
CA ALA A 26 41.25 46.21 -16.58
C ALA A 26 42.76 46.23 -16.80
N LEU A 27 43.47 45.16 -16.42
CA LEU A 27 44.92 45.01 -16.65
C LEU A 27 45.25 45.00 -18.15
N VAL A 28 44.42 44.35 -18.98
CA VAL A 28 44.57 44.40 -20.45
C VAL A 28 44.38 45.82 -20.99
N ALA A 29 43.39 46.56 -20.48
CA ALA A 29 43.13 47.93 -20.90
C ALA A 29 44.31 48.88 -20.60
N ILE A 30 45.10 48.59 -19.56
CA ILE A 30 46.31 49.35 -19.19
C ILE A 30 47.62 48.73 -19.71
N GLY A 31 47.53 47.73 -20.61
CA GLY A 31 48.67 47.22 -21.38
C GLY A 31 49.27 45.87 -20.96
N ALA A 32 48.61 45.08 -20.11
CA ALA A 32 49.07 43.73 -19.78
C ALA A 32 48.64 42.68 -20.82
N GLY A 33 49.54 41.76 -21.19
CA GLY A 33 49.17 40.54 -21.94
C GLY A 33 48.55 39.47 -21.03
N VAL A 34 47.62 38.65 -21.52
CA VAL A 34 46.88 37.64 -20.71
C VAL A 34 46.86 36.23 -21.32
N GLY A 35 47.74 35.97 -22.29
CA GLY A 35 47.78 34.73 -23.07
C GLY A 35 46.94 34.78 -24.34
N ASP A 36 47.11 33.79 -25.20
CA ASP A 36 46.52 33.66 -26.54
C ASP A 36 45.43 32.58 -26.62
N ASN A 37 45.37 31.69 -25.63
CA ASN A 37 44.43 30.56 -25.56
C ASN A 37 43.40 30.75 -24.45
N LEU A 38 42.61 31.82 -24.52
CA LEU A 38 41.64 32.16 -23.47
C LEU A 38 40.42 31.22 -23.48
N LEU A 39 39.92 30.88 -22.29
CA LEU A 39 38.66 30.15 -22.16
C LEU A 39 37.49 30.93 -22.79
N PRO A 40 36.64 30.26 -23.60
CA PRO A 40 35.53 30.91 -24.27
C PRO A 40 34.49 31.44 -23.27
N ALA A 41 33.74 32.47 -23.67
CA ALA A 41 32.61 32.94 -22.88
C ALA A 41 31.58 31.81 -22.67
N GLY A 42 31.09 31.69 -21.44
CA GLY A 42 30.09 30.68 -21.06
C GLY A 42 28.75 31.32 -20.71
N HIS A 43 27.70 30.52 -20.60
CA HIS A 43 26.38 30.98 -20.16
C HIS A 43 26.43 31.62 -18.75
N ASP A 44 27.29 31.11 -17.88
CA ASP A 44 27.50 31.63 -16.54
C ASP A 44 28.42 32.86 -16.50
N ASN A 45 29.21 33.14 -17.53
CA ASN A 45 30.02 34.35 -17.67
C ASN A 45 30.08 34.85 -19.13
N PRO A 46 29.05 35.59 -19.59
CA PRO A 46 28.91 35.98 -20.98
C PRO A 46 30.00 36.93 -21.50
N ARG A 47 30.71 37.63 -20.61
CA ARG A 47 31.81 38.57 -20.97
C ARG A 47 33.19 37.90 -21.01
N GLY A 48 33.25 36.57 -20.91
CA GLY A 48 34.49 35.79 -20.98
C GLY A 48 35.20 35.64 -19.64
N PHE A 49 35.93 34.54 -19.47
CA PHE A 49 36.62 34.24 -18.21
C PHE A 49 37.95 34.96 -18.07
N TRP A 50 38.60 35.31 -19.17
CA TRP A 50 39.95 35.91 -19.20
C TRP A 50 40.98 35.04 -18.46
N GLU A 51 40.74 33.73 -18.46
CA GLU A 51 41.63 32.69 -17.95
C GLU A 51 42.27 32.03 -19.16
N ASP A 52 43.59 31.91 -19.18
CA ASP A 52 44.29 31.15 -20.19
C ASP A 52 44.15 29.64 -19.89
N LYS A 53 43.69 28.90 -20.90
CA LYS A 53 43.29 27.49 -20.78
C LYS A 53 44.45 26.59 -20.38
N ASP A 54 45.69 26.94 -20.72
CA ASP A 54 46.86 26.13 -20.38
C ASP A 54 47.16 26.22 -18.88
N PHE A 55 46.99 27.41 -18.29
CA PHE A 55 47.07 27.59 -16.83
C PHE A 55 45.96 26.86 -16.09
N VAL A 56 44.72 26.94 -16.58
CA VAL A 56 43.58 26.25 -15.96
C VAL A 56 43.76 24.73 -16.01
N THR A 57 44.19 24.21 -17.16
CA THR A 57 44.44 22.77 -17.34
C THR A 57 45.54 22.28 -16.41
N LEU A 58 46.62 23.05 -16.26
CA LEU A 58 47.72 22.71 -15.35
C LEU A 58 47.27 22.76 -13.88
N ASN A 59 46.53 23.80 -13.49
CA ASN A 59 46.01 23.95 -12.13
C ASN A 59 45.00 22.84 -11.76
N ASP A 60 44.10 22.47 -12.68
CA ASP A 60 43.17 21.36 -12.47
C ASP A 60 43.91 20.01 -12.34
N ARG A 61 44.94 19.77 -13.17
CA ARG A 61 45.82 18.58 -13.04
C ARG A 61 46.51 18.56 -11.68
N LEU A 62 47.06 19.68 -11.23
CA LEU A 62 47.73 19.78 -9.94
C LEU A 62 46.75 19.54 -8.78
N LEU A 63 45.56 20.15 -8.80
CA LEU A 63 44.54 19.89 -7.78
C LEU A 63 44.11 18.42 -7.76
N ALA A 64 43.92 17.80 -8.93
CA ALA A 64 43.59 16.39 -9.03
C ALA A 64 44.68 15.49 -8.41
N MET A 65 45.97 15.80 -8.64
CA MET A 65 47.10 15.10 -8.00
C MET A 65 47.12 15.24 -6.46
N LEU A 66 46.47 16.28 -5.94
CA LEU A 66 46.31 16.55 -4.51
C LEU A 66 44.94 16.07 -3.97
N ASN A 67 44.17 15.31 -4.76
CA ASN A 67 42.80 14.88 -4.44
C ASN A 67 41.87 16.05 -4.08
N ALA A 68 42.04 17.18 -4.75
CA ALA A 68 41.26 18.38 -4.57
C ALA A 68 40.67 18.86 -5.90
N GLY A 69 39.64 19.70 -5.81
CA GLY A 69 39.07 20.49 -6.89
C GLY A 69 38.96 21.96 -6.48
N PHE A 70 38.47 22.80 -7.38
CA PHE A 70 38.28 24.23 -7.08
C PHE A 70 37.26 24.48 -5.96
N ASP A 71 36.37 23.51 -5.72
CA ASP A 71 35.29 23.53 -4.74
C ASP A 71 35.55 22.66 -3.50
N SER A 72 36.76 22.10 -3.38
CA SER A 72 37.17 21.32 -2.21
C SER A 72 37.39 22.19 -0.98
N LEU A 73 36.82 21.79 0.15
CA LEU A 73 37.00 22.43 1.45
C LEU A 73 38.20 21.90 2.24
N ALA A 74 38.82 20.78 1.86
CA ALA A 74 40.03 20.30 2.53
C ALA A 74 41.19 21.26 2.28
N LEU A 75 42.04 21.45 3.29
CA LEU A 75 43.29 22.19 3.14
C LEU A 75 44.26 21.39 2.24
N LEU A 76 45.07 22.09 1.44
CA LEU A 76 46.10 21.40 0.66
C LEU A 76 47.22 20.92 1.60
N PRO A 77 47.84 19.75 1.32
CA PRO A 77 48.91 19.23 2.18
C PRO A 77 50.07 20.20 2.32
N GLU A 78 50.55 20.44 3.54
CA GLU A 78 51.69 21.32 3.76
C GLU A 78 52.94 20.80 3.02
N GLY A 79 53.64 21.68 2.30
CA GLY A 79 54.85 21.31 1.57
C GLY A 79 54.62 20.50 0.29
N PHE A 80 53.40 20.46 -0.26
CA PHE A 80 53.08 19.70 -1.47
C PHE A 80 53.94 20.10 -2.68
N GLU A 81 54.41 21.34 -2.75
CA GLU A 81 55.28 21.87 -3.79
C GLU A 81 56.66 21.20 -3.82
N ARG A 82 57.04 20.49 -2.75
CA ARG A 82 58.32 19.77 -2.65
C ARG A 82 58.24 18.33 -3.17
N ARG A 83 57.04 17.79 -3.43
CA ARG A 83 56.86 16.44 -3.96
C ARG A 83 57.49 16.30 -5.35
N THR A 84 58.08 15.14 -5.64
CA THR A 84 58.80 14.89 -6.90
C THR A 84 57.91 15.02 -8.13
N ASP A 85 56.70 14.47 -8.07
CA ASP A 85 55.70 14.54 -9.14
C ASP A 85 55.20 15.98 -9.39
N VAL A 86 55.09 16.79 -8.32
CA VAL A 86 54.75 18.21 -8.43
C VAL A 86 55.91 19.03 -9.02
N LYS A 87 57.18 18.69 -8.72
CA LYS A 87 58.36 19.34 -9.32
C LYS A 87 58.46 19.11 -10.83
N GLU A 88 58.04 17.95 -11.33
CA GLU A 88 57.94 17.69 -12.77
C GLU A 88 56.93 18.64 -13.43
N LEU A 89 55.77 18.83 -12.80
CA LEU A 89 54.77 19.82 -13.23
C LEU A 89 55.28 21.26 -13.15
N GLN A 90 56.15 21.60 -12.19
CA GLN A 90 56.78 22.92 -12.11
C GLN A 90 57.68 23.18 -13.33
N LEU A 91 58.40 22.16 -13.81
CA LEU A 91 59.22 22.29 -15.02
C LEU A 91 58.34 22.52 -16.26
N GLU A 92 57.21 21.82 -16.37
CA GLU A 92 56.21 22.05 -17.41
C GLU A 92 55.68 23.50 -17.36
N ALA A 93 55.34 23.99 -16.16
CA ALA A 93 54.89 25.36 -15.93
C ALA A 93 55.96 26.41 -16.30
N VAL A 94 57.24 26.16 -15.99
CA VAL A 94 58.36 27.02 -16.38
C VAL A 94 58.45 27.16 -17.90
N LEU A 95 58.35 26.04 -18.64
CA LEU A 95 58.42 26.05 -20.10
C LEU A 95 57.23 26.78 -20.70
N MET A 96 56.01 26.47 -20.24
CA MET A 96 54.77 27.08 -20.69
C MET A 96 54.75 28.61 -20.44
N LEU A 97 55.12 29.05 -19.24
CA LEU A 97 55.15 30.47 -18.91
C LEU A 97 56.26 31.20 -19.67
N ARG A 98 57.43 30.58 -19.87
CA ARG A 98 58.53 31.18 -20.67
C ARG A 98 58.08 31.47 -22.11
N GLU A 99 57.31 30.58 -22.72
CA GLU A 99 56.74 30.77 -24.05
C GLU A 99 55.74 31.93 -24.08
N LYS A 100 54.78 31.96 -23.15
CA LYS A 100 53.76 33.01 -23.09
C LYS A 100 54.30 34.40 -22.76
N LEU A 101 55.46 34.47 -22.11
CA LEU A 101 56.18 35.73 -21.86
C LEU A 101 56.88 36.28 -23.12
N GLN A 102 56.98 35.55 -24.23
CA GLN A 102 57.59 36.08 -25.46
C GLN A 102 56.77 37.25 -26.00
N GLY A 103 57.42 38.41 -26.22
CA GLY A 103 56.77 39.61 -26.75
C GLY A 103 55.96 40.46 -25.76
N ASN A 104 55.88 40.07 -24.48
CA ASN A 104 55.18 40.83 -23.44
C ASN A 104 56.15 41.22 -22.30
N ASP A 105 56.31 42.53 -22.06
CA ASP A 105 57.11 43.04 -20.92
C ASP A 105 56.32 43.02 -19.60
N LEU A 106 54.98 43.03 -19.72
CA LEU A 106 54.02 42.87 -18.63
C LEU A 106 53.00 41.78 -18.99
N PHE A 107 52.93 40.74 -18.17
CA PHE A 107 51.99 39.64 -18.36
C PHE A 107 51.11 39.45 -17.12
N ALA A 108 49.81 39.19 -17.30
CA ALA A 108 48.87 38.95 -16.23
C ALA A 108 48.35 37.51 -16.28
N ILE A 109 48.42 36.81 -15.15
CA ILE A 109 47.82 35.48 -14.98
C ILE A 109 46.58 35.62 -14.10
N LYS A 110 45.50 34.98 -14.52
CA LYS A 110 44.31 34.82 -13.72
C LYS A 110 43.81 33.38 -13.79
N ASP A 111 43.72 32.77 -12.63
CA ASP A 111 42.90 31.59 -12.30
C ASP A 111 42.62 31.65 -10.79
N PRO A 112 41.36 31.65 -10.33
CA PRO A 112 41.03 31.66 -8.90
C PRO A 112 41.73 30.55 -8.10
N ARG A 113 42.02 29.40 -8.71
CA ARG A 113 42.74 28.28 -8.06
C ARG A 113 44.16 28.66 -7.67
N THR A 114 44.78 29.60 -8.40
CA THR A 114 46.14 30.08 -8.10
C THR A 114 46.24 30.59 -6.67
N CYS A 115 45.18 31.16 -6.08
CA CYS A 115 45.16 31.54 -4.66
C CYS A 115 45.65 30.44 -3.72
N ARG A 116 45.22 29.20 -3.98
CA ARG A 116 45.57 28.03 -3.17
C ARG A 116 46.87 27.38 -3.62
N LEU A 117 47.22 27.54 -4.89
CA LEU A 117 48.38 26.93 -5.54
C LEU A 117 49.61 27.85 -5.57
N LEU A 118 49.60 28.98 -4.85
CA LEU A 118 50.76 29.89 -4.80
C LEU A 118 52.08 29.21 -4.40
N PRO A 119 52.13 28.27 -3.43
CA PRO A 119 53.35 27.54 -3.13
C PRO A 119 53.95 26.80 -4.33
N PHE A 120 53.12 26.38 -5.28
CA PHE A 120 53.57 25.78 -6.54
C PHE A 120 54.10 26.81 -7.54
N TRP A 121 53.40 27.94 -7.70
CA TRP A 121 53.71 28.95 -8.72
C TRP A 121 54.88 29.88 -8.34
N GLN A 122 55.10 30.13 -7.05
CA GLN A 122 56.18 31.01 -6.60
C GLN A 122 57.58 30.52 -7.02
N PRO A 123 57.95 29.24 -6.85
CA PRO A 123 59.19 28.69 -7.41
C PRO A 123 59.30 28.84 -8.93
N VAL A 124 58.18 28.71 -9.67
CA VAL A 124 58.15 28.89 -11.13
C VAL A 124 58.49 30.33 -11.51
N PHE A 125 57.90 31.32 -10.82
CA PHE A 125 58.20 32.74 -11.05
C PHE A 125 59.64 33.10 -10.69
N GLN A 126 60.15 32.56 -9.57
CA GLN A 126 61.53 32.74 -9.14
C GLN A 126 62.52 32.14 -10.16
N HIS A 127 62.23 30.95 -10.70
CA HIS A 127 63.08 30.30 -11.70
C HIS A 127 63.17 31.10 -13.01
N LEU A 128 62.13 31.85 -13.35
CA LEU A 128 62.09 32.71 -14.54
C LEU A 128 62.58 34.14 -14.27
N ASP A 129 63.07 34.43 -13.05
CA ASP A 129 63.54 35.75 -12.62
C ASP A 129 62.52 36.87 -12.89
N LEU A 130 61.25 36.64 -12.53
CA LEU A 130 60.16 37.59 -12.77
C LEU A 130 59.94 38.53 -11.59
N SER A 131 59.63 39.79 -11.91
CA SER A 131 59.12 40.76 -10.93
C SER A 131 57.62 40.56 -10.73
N VAL A 132 57.22 39.97 -9.60
CA VAL A 132 55.82 39.58 -9.32
C VAL A 132 55.09 40.64 -8.51
N THR A 133 53.91 41.06 -8.98
CA THR A 133 52.95 41.84 -8.20
C THR A 133 51.62 41.10 -8.11
N TYR A 134 51.04 41.03 -6.92
CA TYR A 134 49.76 40.37 -6.70
C TYR A 134 48.64 41.40 -6.62
N VAL A 135 47.58 41.19 -7.40
CA VAL A 135 46.39 42.05 -7.34
C VAL A 135 45.23 41.21 -6.84
N VAL A 136 44.72 41.53 -5.66
CA VAL A 136 43.68 40.80 -4.97
C VAL A 136 42.33 41.47 -5.23
N ALA A 137 41.47 40.80 -6.01
CA ALA A 137 40.09 41.21 -6.21
C ALA A 137 39.29 40.85 -4.96
N VAL A 138 38.76 41.85 -4.27
CA VAL A 138 37.94 41.71 -3.07
C VAL A 138 36.48 41.88 -3.46
N ARG A 139 35.62 40.96 -3.03
CA ARG A 139 34.16 41.08 -3.19
C ARG A 139 33.46 40.57 -1.96
N HIS A 140 32.34 41.20 -1.63
CA HIS A 140 31.50 40.83 -0.50
C HIS A 140 31.21 39.30 -0.49
N PRO A 141 31.43 38.62 0.66
CA PRO A 141 31.35 37.17 0.74
C PRO A 141 29.95 36.62 0.43
N LEU A 142 28.88 37.32 0.83
CA LEU A 142 27.51 36.93 0.47
C LEU A 142 27.22 37.08 -1.04
N SER A 143 27.79 38.09 -1.72
CA SER A 143 27.64 38.24 -3.18
C SER A 143 28.30 37.08 -3.92
N VAL A 144 29.46 36.62 -3.43
CA VAL A 144 30.15 35.44 -3.96
C VAL A 144 29.34 34.18 -3.68
N ALA A 145 28.81 34.03 -2.44
CA ALA A 145 28.01 32.87 -2.05
C ALA A 145 26.72 32.74 -2.88
N ASP A 146 26.01 33.84 -3.14
CA ASP A 146 24.79 33.83 -3.95
C ASP A 146 25.10 33.50 -5.41
N SER A 147 26.22 34.00 -5.94
CA SER A 147 26.65 33.68 -7.30
C SER A 147 27.04 32.21 -7.46
N LEU A 148 27.70 31.61 -6.45
CA LEU A 148 28.04 30.19 -6.44
C LEU A 148 26.81 29.31 -6.19
N SER A 149 25.84 29.78 -5.40
CA SER A 149 24.56 29.09 -5.22
C SER A 149 23.77 29.06 -6.53
N ALA A 150 23.70 30.18 -7.26
CA ALA A 150 23.04 30.22 -8.57
C ALA A 150 23.75 29.36 -9.63
N ARG A 151 25.09 29.32 -9.65
CA ARG A 151 25.87 28.58 -10.65
C ARG A 151 26.00 27.10 -10.35
N ASN A 152 26.34 26.76 -9.12
CA ASN A 152 26.76 25.42 -8.70
C ASN A 152 25.78 24.76 -7.73
N GLN A 153 24.69 25.44 -7.34
CA GLN A 153 23.76 24.99 -6.30
C GLN A 153 24.43 24.75 -4.94
N PHE A 154 25.57 25.41 -4.70
CA PHE A 154 26.28 25.26 -3.44
C PHE A 154 25.49 25.90 -2.28
N PRO A 155 25.43 25.24 -1.12
CA PRO A 155 24.94 25.87 0.10
C PRO A 155 25.76 27.14 0.40
N LYS A 156 25.09 28.21 0.86
CA LYS A 156 25.76 29.48 1.16
C LYS A 156 26.93 29.29 2.13
N ARG A 157 26.77 28.44 3.16
CA ARG A 157 27.81 28.14 4.15
C ARG A 157 29.06 27.49 3.53
N LYS A 158 28.91 26.54 2.59
CA LYS A 158 30.05 25.97 1.82
C LYS A 158 30.79 27.08 1.06
N SER A 159 30.03 27.95 0.39
CA SER A 159 30.58 29.06 -0.37
C SER A 159 31.35 30.08 0.48
N LEU A 160 30.88 30.36 1.70
CA LEU A 160 31.56 31.24 2.66
C LEU A 160 32.91 30.67 3.11
N TRP A 161 32.98 29.36 3.38
CA TRP A 161 34.24 28.69 3.71
C TRP A 161 35.19 28.63 2.51
N LEU A 162 34.69 28.36 1.31
CA LEU A 162 35.50 28.41 0.09
C LEU A 162 36.07 29.82 -0.13
N TRP A 163 35.24 30.86 0.04
CA TRP A 163 35.69 32.24 -0.01
C TRP A 163 36.85 32.46 0.97
N LEU A 164 36.67 32.12 2.24
CA LEU A 164 37.69 32.32 3.28
C LEU A 164 39.01 31.60 2.96
N GLN A 165 38.94 30.35 2.52
CA GLN A 165 40.14 29.57 2.20
C GLN A 165 40.95 30.17 1.05
N HIS A 166 40.29 30.67 0.00
CA HIS A 166 40.98 31.28 -1.12
C HIS A 166 41.69 32.57 -0.70
N TYR A 167 41.04 33.43 0.10
CA TYR A 167 41.72 34.63 0.58
C TYR A 167 42.78 34.32 1.62
N ALA A 168 42.56 33.41 2.57
CA ALA A 168 43.58 33.02 3.54
C ALA A 168 44.84 32.49 2.86
N ALA A 169 44.69 31.60 1.87
CA ALA A 169 45.82 31.09 1.09
C ALA A 169 46.50 32.20 0.29
N ALA A 170 45.74 33.06 -0.39
CA ALA A 170 46.28 34.19 -1.13
C ALA A 170 47.09 35.14 -0.23
N ILE A 171 46.53 35.54 0.91
CA ILE A 171 47.13 36.51 1.82
C ILE A 171 48.37 35.96 2.51
N ASN A 172 48.29 34.74 3.06
CA ASN A 172 49.39 34.14 3.82
C ASN A 172 50.61 33.88 2.95
N ASN A 173 50.41 33.50 1.68
CA ASN A 173 51.53 33.26 0.77
C ASN A 173 52.09 34.54 0.13
N THR A 174 51.50 35.72 0.35
CA THR A 174 51.91 36.98 -0.31
C THR A 174 52.29 38.09 0.67
N GLN A 175 52.44 37.80 1.96
CA GLN A 175 52.70 38.80 2.99
C GLN A 175 53.94 39.66 2.71
N ASP A 176 55.00 39.04 2.19
CA ASP A 176 56.29 39.69 1.91
C ASP A 176 56.43 40.19 0.45
N ALA A 177 55.34 40.18 -0.32
CA ALA A 177 55.35 40.57 -1.73
C ALA A 177 54.56 41.86 -1.99
N PRO A 178 54.83 42.58 -3.10
CA PRO A 178 54.01 43.70 -3.53
C PRO A 178 52.56 43.27 -3.80
N ARG A 179 51.61 43.91 -3.10
CA ARG A 179 50.17 43.63 -3.20
C ARG A 179 49.36 44.88 -3.43
N LEU A 180 48.26 44.72 -4.17
CA LEU A 180 47.24 45.72 -4.35
C LEU A 180 45.86 45.10 -4.14
N PHE A 181 45.02 45.74 -3.32
CA PHE A 181 43.66 45.29 -3.02
C PHE A 181 42.64 46.14 -3.76
N ILE A 182 41.80 45.49 -4.57
CA ILE A 182 40.78 46.17 -5.37
C ILE A 182 39.42 45.63 -4.95
N ASP A 183 38.62 46.48 -4.31
CA ASP A 183 37.21 46.18 -4.07
C ASP A 183 36.43 46.26 -5.38
N TYR A 184 35.75 45.17 -5.72
CA TYR A 184 34.93 45.04 -6.91
C TYR A 184 33.81 46.09 -6.96
N ASP A 185 33.19 46.41 -5.82
CA ASP A 185 32.11 47.40 -5.80
C ASP A 185 32.66 48.81 -6.04
N GLN A 186 33.86 49.14 -5.54
CA GLN A 186 34.56 50.39 -5.87
C GLN A 186 35.05 50.44 -7.32
N LEU A 187 35.47 49.31 -7.90
CA LEU A 187 35.84 49.21 -9.31
C LEU A 187 34.63 49.53 -10.21
N LEU A 188 33.41 49.13 -9.82
CA LEU A 188 32.19 49.49 -10.54
C LEU A 188 31.77 50.95 -10.30
N ALA A 189 31.91 51.45 -9.07
CA ALA A 189 31.45 52.78 -8.70
C ALA A 189 32.36 53.91 -9.23
N ALA A 190 33.68 53.68 -9.23
CA ALA A 190 34.69 54.65 -9.64
C ALA A 190 35.78 53.98 -10.50
N PRO A 191 35.44 53.41 -11.67
CA PRO A 191 36.36 52.59 -12.46
C PRO A 191 37.61 53.35 -12.88
N GLN A 192 37.49 54.60 -13.34
CA GLN A 192 38.63 55.37 -13.80
C GLN A 192 39.64 55.67 -12.68
N GLN A 193 39.14 55.97 -11.48
CA GLN A 193 40.00 56.19 -10.30
C GLN A 193 40.73 54.91 -9.89
N GLN A 194 40.04 53.75 -9.91
CA GLN A 194 40.67 52.47 -9.59
C GLN A 194 41.69 52.05 -10.66
N LEU A 195 41.43 52.29 -11.95
CA LEU A 195 42.39 52.01 -13.02
C LEU A 195 43.66 52.87 -12.90
N GLN A 196 43.52 54.17 -12.57
CA GLN A 196 44.66 55.04 -12.29
C GLN A 196 45.47 54.56 -11.08
N ARG A 197 44.79 54.12 -10.02
CA ARG A 197 45.42 53.54 -8.82
C ARG A 197 46.21 52.27 -9.17
N ILE A 198 45.63 51.38 -9.98
CA ILE A 198 46.30 50.17 -10.46
C ILE A 198 47.52 50.53 -11.33
N ALA A 199 47.36 51.42 -12.32
CA ALA A 199 48.45 51.81 -13.22
C ALA A 199 49.60 52.48 -12.46
N SER A 200 49.30 53.38 -11.52
CA SER A 200 50.32 54.04 -10.68
C SER A 200 51.07 53.03 -9.81
N ARG A 201 50.35 52.08 -9.16
CA ARG A 201 50.98 51.07 -8.31
C ARG A 201 51.79 50.04 -9.09
N LEU A 202 51.39 49.79 -10.33
CA LEU A 202 52.11 48.97 -11.29
C LEU A 202 53.14 49.79 -12.09
N GLU A 203 53.42 51.06 -11.80
CA GLU A 203 54.42 51.86 -12.52
C GLU A 203 54.24 51.82 -14.06
N LEU A 204 52.98 51.85 -14.53
CA LEU A 204 52.63 51.87 -15.96
C LEU A 204 52.23 53.27 -16.38
N ALA A 205 52.64 53.69 -17.59
CA ALA A 205 52.14 54.89 -18.21
C ALA A 205 50.67 54.65 -18.60
N ALA A 206 49.72 55.35 -17.96
CA ALA A 206 48.29 55.21 -18.21
C ALA A 206 47.87 55.94 -19.51
N ASP A 207 48.58 55.70 -20.61
CA ASP A 207 48.47 56.49 -21.84
C ASP A 207 47.48 55.90 -22.87
N ASN A 208 46.75 54.84 -22.52
CA ASN A 208 45.83 54.16 -23.44
C ASN A 208 44.35 54.52 -23.18
N ASP A 209 44.04 55.81 -23.25
CA ASP A 209 42.70 56.38 -22.99
C ASP A 209 41.58 55.75 -23.83
N ALA A 210 41.89 55.20 -25.01
CA ALA A 210 40.90 54.54 -25.87
C ALA A 210 40.50 53.16 -25.33
N ALA A 211 41.47 52.33 -24.91
CA ALA A 211 41.21 51.01 -24.34
C ALA A 211 40.57 51.10 -22.95
N ILE A 212 40.96 52.11 -22.15
CA ILE A 212 40.36 52.39 -20.85
C ILE A 212 38.88 52.79 -21.02
N ARG A 213 38.55 53.66 -21.99
CA ARG A 213 37.16 54.02 -22.29
C ARG A 213 36.34 52.81 -22.76
N ASP A 214 36.86 52.00 -23.68
CA ASP A 214 36.18 50.77 -24.11
C ASP A 214 35.88 49.81 -22.95
N TYR A 215 36.83 49.65 -22.03
CA TYR A 215 36.62 48.87 -20.82
C TYR A 215 35.49 49.40 -19.96
N ILE A 216 35.45 50.71 -19.71
CA ILE A 216 34.44 51.35 -18.85
C ILE A 216 33.07 51.31 -19.51
N ASP A 217 32.98 51.70 -20.78
CA ASP A 217 31.71 51.92 -21.47
C ASP A 217 31.08 50.62 -21.99
N ASN A 218 31.90 49.66 -22.43
CA ASN A 218 31.41 48.45 -23.11
C ASN A 218 31.63 47.16 -22.30
N PHE A 219 32.66 47.08 -21.45
CA PHE A 219 33.00 45.85 -20.72
C PHE A 219 32.59 45.84 -19.24
N LEU A 220 32.51 46.98 -18.55
CA LEU A 220 31.90 47.05 -17.22
C LEU A 220 30.37 47.15 -17.35
N SER A 221 29.63 46.55 -16.43
CA SER A 221 28.17 46.66 -16.38
C SER A 221 27.70 46.44 -14.96
N SER A 222 26.84 47.35 -14.51
CA SER A 222 26.10 47.22 -13.25
C SER A 222 25.08 46.08 -13.29
N ASP A 223 24.62 45.66 -14.48
CA ASP A 223 23.55 44.66 -14.63
C ASP A 223 24.03 43.23 -14.30
N LEU A 224 25.35 43.02 -14.30
CA LEU A 224 25.99 41.79 -13.84
C LEU A 224 26.16 41.73 -12.31
N ARG A 225 25.68 42.75 -11.59
CA ARG A 225 25.59 42.81 -10.12
C ARG A 225 24.21 42.33 -9.67
N HIS A 226 24.03 41.02 -9.54
CA HIS A 226 22.74 40.42 -9.19
C HIS A 226 22.32 40.58 -7.72
N ALA A 227 23.28 40.86 -6.82
CA ALA A 227 23.03 41.12 -5.40
C ALA A 227 23.96 42.24 -4.90
N ALA A 228 23.41 43.20 -4.17
CA ALA A 228 24.14 44.29 -3.54
C ALA A 228 24.00 44.17 -2.02
N TYR A 229 25.11 43.89 -1.35
CA TYR A 229 25.20 43.84 0.11
C TYR A 229 26.02 45.04 0.59
N THR A 230 25.68 45.58 1.75
CA THR A 230 26.50 46.59 2.42
C THR A 230 27.55 45.92 3.31
N PRO A 231 28.64 46.61 3.68
CA PRO A 231 29.67 46.05 4.57
C PRO A 231 29.13 45.54 5.91
N GLU A 232 28.01 46.05 6.40
CA GLU A 232 27.38 45.66 7.66
C GLU A 232 26.61 44.33 7.55
N ASP A 233 26.21 43.91 6.34
CA ASP A 233 25.37 42.72 6.14
C ASP A 233 26.06 41.42 6.57
N VAL A 234 27.41 41.39 6.60
CA VAL A 234 28.14 40.23 7.13
C VAL A 234 27.86 39.99 8.62
N GLN A 235 27.53 41.03 9.38
CA GLN A 235 27.18 40.91 10.81
C GLN A 235 25.72 40.52 11.02
N LEU A 236 24.86 40.81 10.04
CA LEU A 236 23.42 40.55 10.10
C LEU A 236 23.03 39.14 9.61
N PHE A 237 23.89 38.48 8.83
CA PHE A 237 23.61 37.14 8.32
C PHE A 237 23.71 36.07 9.41
N GLN A 238 22.56 35.47 9.75
CA GLN A 238 22.47 34.39 10.73
C GLN A 238 23.26 33.15 10.24
N GLY A 239 24.31 32.78 10.97
CA GLY A 239 25.18 31.64 10.64
C GLY A 239 26.43 32.02 9.83
N MET A 240 26.79 33.30 9.74
CA MET A 240 28.08 33.74 9.20
C MET A 240 29.24 33.17 10.05
N PRO A 241 30.23 32.48 9.44
CA PRO A 241 31.43 32.09 10.18
C PRO A 241 32.19 33.33 10.65
N GLU A 242 32.50 33.41 11.94
CA GLU A 242 33.22 34.53 12.55
C GLU A 242 34.54 34.89 11.81
N PRO A 243 35.38 33.92 11.37
CA PRO A 243 36.60 34.24 10.63
C PRO A 243 36.35 34.92 9.27
N VAL A 244 35.17 34.71 8.66
CA VAL A 244 34.79 35.39 7.39
C VAL A 244 34.54 36.88 7.63
N VAL A 245 33.90 37.24 8.75
CA VAL A 245 33.64 38.65 9.11
C VAL A 245 34.96 39.38 9.33
N GLN A 246 35.86 38.78 10.11
CA GLN A 246 37.19 39.35 10.38
C GLN A 246 38.00 39.51 9.09
N ALA A 247 38.08 38.46 8.28
CA ALA A 247 38.80 38.49 7.01
C ALA A 247 38.26 39.57 6.06
N TYR A 248 36.93 39.66 5.90
CA TYR A 248 36.33 40.64 5.00
C TYR A 248 36.56 42.08 5.45
N ARG A 249 36.43 42.37 6.75
CA ARG A 249 36.72 43.69 7.30
C ARG A 249 38.17 44.10 7.06
N SER A 250 39.10 43.19 7.27
CA SER A 250 40.54 43.42 7.06
C SER A 250 40.87 43.70 5.58
N LEU A 251 40.25 42.93 4.65
CA LEU A 251 40.40 43.16 3.20
C LEU A 251 39.80 44.49 2.75
N LEU A 252 38.66 44.90 3.30
CA LEU A 252 38.02 46.15 2.93
C LEU A 252 38.85 47.36 3.40
N ALA A 253 39.43 47.29 4.60
CA ALA A 253 40.36 48.31 5.09
C ALA A 253 41.62 48.41 4.21
N ALA A 254 42.17 47.26 3.79
CA ALA A 254 43.31 47.22 2.89
C ALA A 254 42.97 47.74 1.47
N ALA A 255 41.76 47.47 0.97
CA ALA A 255 41.30 48.01 -0.31
C ALA A 255 41.12 49.53 -0.28
N ALA A 256 40.81 50.09 0.89
CA ALA A 256 40.66 51.52 1.13
C ALA A 256 41.97 52.24 1.55
N ASP A 257 43.12 51.54 1.54
CA ASP A 257 44.43 52.06 1.96
C ASP A 257 44.45 52.63 3.40
N VAL A 258 43.68 52.03 4.31
CA VAL A 258 43.57 52.45 5.73
C VAL A 258 44.60 51.74 6.61
N GLU A 259 45.54 52.49 7.20
CA GLU A 259 46.64 51.96 8.04
C GLU A 259 46.22 51.46 9.44
N SER A 260 44.98 51.72 9.88
CA SER A 260 44.56 51.53 11.28
C SER A 260 44.23 50.07 11.69
N VAL A 261 44.48 49.09 10.83
CA VAL A 261 44.17 47.68 11.09
C VAL A 261 45.46 46.88 11.16
N ASP A 262 45.67 46.11 12.22
CA ASP A 262 46.77 45.14 12.31
C ASP A 262 46.48 43.95 11.39
N PHE A 263 46.70 44.18 10.09
CA PHE A 263 46.42 43.23 9.02
C PHE A 263 47.15 41.91 9.25
N ALA A 264 48.38 41.93 9.77
CA ALA A 264 49.14 40.72 10.04
C ALA A 264 48.50 39.90 11.18
N ALA A 265 48.11 40.55 12.28
CA ALA A 265 47.45 39.88 13.39
C ALA A 265 46.08 39.29 13.01
N ASP A 266 45.28 40.02 12.22
CA ASP A 266 43.99 39.54 11.72
C ASP A 266 44.12 38.24 10.93
N TRP A 267 45.07 38.20 9.98
CA TRP A 267 45.27 37.04 9.14
C TRP A 267 45.95 35.87 9.85
N GLN A 268 46.73 36.13 10.90
CA GLN A 268 47.20 35.09 11.82
C GLN A 268 46.04 34.46 12.59
N ALA A 269 45.07 35.25 13.06
CA ALA A 269 43.87 34.74 13.73
C ALA A 269 42.97 33.93 12.79
N VAL A 270 42.76 34.42 11.56
CA VAL A 270 42.02 33.70 10.51
C VAL A 270 42.68 32.36 10.18
N GLY A 271 44.02 32.32 10.07
CA GLY A 271 44.77 31.08 9.84
C GLY A 271 44.55 30.06 10.95
N LYS A 272 44.69 30.46 12.22
CA LYS A 272 44.44 29.58 13.37
C LYS A 272 43.00 29.06 13.41
N ALA A 273 42.02 29.90 13.06
CA ALA A 273 40.63 29.50 13.02
C ALA A 273 40.35 28.45 11.92
N LEU A 274 41.02 28.55 10.77
CA LEU A 274 40.93 27.54 9.72
C LEU A 274 41.56 26.20 10.15
N GLU A 275 42.73 26.24 10.79
CA GLU A 275 43.39 25.04 11.34
C GLU A 275 42.53 24.33 12.38
N GLN A 276 41.89 25.08 13.29
CA GLN A 276 40.97 24.51 14.30
C GLN A 276 39.75 23.82 13.69
N GLN A 277 39.34 24.23 12.49
CA GLN A 277 38.19 23.69 11.78
C GLN A 277 38.56 22.61 10.74
N HIS A 278 39.85 22.25 10.64
CA HIS A 278 40.36 21.33 9.61
C HIS A 278 39.60 19.99 9.58
N GLY A 279 39.38 19.34 10.72
CA GLY A 279 38.64 18.07 10.78
C GLY A 279 37.16 18.18 10.35
N MET A 280 36.52 19.32 10.63
CA MET A 280 35.16 19.58 10.14
C MET A 280 35.14 19.80 8.63
N LEU A 281 36.13 20.52 8.10
CA LEU A 281 36.25 20.83 6.67
C LEU A 281 36.52 19.57 5.83
N ASP A 282 37.36 18.65 6.34
CA ASP A 282 37.61 17.35 5.70
C ASP A 282 36.35 16.47 5.70
N PHE A 283 35.62 16.44 6.83
CA PHE A 283 34.34 15.74 6.92
C PHE A 283 33.29 16.32 5.94
N LEU A 284 33.19 17.65 5.87
CA LEU A 284 32.26 18.32 4.94
C LEU A 284 32.61 18.02 3.48
N GLN A 285 33.89 17.86 3.14
CA GLN A 285 34.31 17.44 1.80
C GLN A 285 33.88 16.01 1.49
N GLU A 286 34.10 15.07 2.40
CA GLU A 286 33.71 13.67 2.18
C GLU A 286 32.17 13.52 2.09
N TYR A 287 31.45 14.28 2.92
CA TYR A 287 30.00 14.35 2.88
C TYR A 287 29.48 14.88 1.54
N ASP A 288 30.06 15.98 1.02
CA ASP A 288 29.67 16.55 -0.27
C ASP A 288 29.95 15.58 -1.43
N ARG A 289 31.06 14.84 -1.37
CA ARG A 289 31.39 13.80 -2.35
C ARG A 289 30.36 12.67 -2.37
N LEU A 290 29.96 12.19 -1.18
CA LEU A 290 28.94 11.15 -1.05
C LEU A 290 27.58 11.63 -1.57
N CYS A 291 27.20 12.87 -1.27
CA CYS A 291 25.96 13.47 -1.79
C CYS A 291 25.95 13.55 -3.32
N GLN A 292 27.07 13.94 -3.94
CA GLN A 292 27.19 13.99 -5.41
C GLN A 292 27.08 12.59 -6.05
N GLN A 293 27.69 11.58 -5.44
CA GLN A 293 27.59 10.18 -5.91
C GLN A 293 26.14 9.68 -5.86
N LEU A 294 25.48 9.84 -4.72
CA LEU A 294 24.07 9.44 -4.53
C LEU A 294 23.13 10.16 -5.51
N ASN A 295 23.37 11.46 -5.76
CA ASN A 295 22.54 12.22 -6.70
C ASN A 295 22.70 11.74 -8.15
N THR A 296 23.90 11.30 -8.53
CA THR A 296 24.17 10.71 -9.86
C THR A 296 23.47 9.36 -10.02
N GLU A 297 23.54 8.50 -9.00
CA GLU A 297 22.83 7.21 -8.98
C GLU A 297 21.31 7.39 -9.05
N LEU A 298 20.77 8.37 -8.31
CA LEU A 298 19.35 8.71 -8.33
C LEU A 298 18.89 9.15 -9.73
N GLN A 299 19.68 9.99 -10.42
CA GLN A 299 19.36 10.41 -11.79
C GLN A 299 19.35 9.25 -12.78
N ALA A 300 20.31 8.33 -12.67
CA ALA A 300 20.36 7.13 -13.50
C ALA A 300 19.13 6.21 -13.28
N ALA A 301 18.75 6.00 -12.02
CA ALA A 301 17.56 5.23 -11.66
C ALA A 301 16.26 5.87 -12.17
N SER A 302 16.15 7.21 -12.09
CA SER A 302 14.98 7.95 -12.60
C SER A 302 14.82 7.79 -14.11
N GLN A 303 15.91 7.86 -14.88
CA GLN A 303 15.86 7.65 -16.33
C GLN A 303 15.44 6.22 -16.70
N GLN A 304 15.88 5.21 -15.95
CA GLN A 304 15.46 3.82 -16.17
C GLN A 304 13.95 3.65 -15.91
N LEU A 305 13.43 4.25 -14.84
CA LEU A 305 12.00 4.23 -14.52
C LEU A 305 11.14 4.89 -15.62
N GLU A 306 11.57 6.04 -16.13
CA GLU A 306 10.88 6.73 -17.24
C GLU A 306 10.83 5.87 -18.51
N SER A 307 11.93 5.20 -18.86
CA SER A 307 11.97 4.31 -20.02
C SER A 307 11.04 3.09 -19.89
N SER A 308 10.96 2.51 -18.68
CA SER A 308 10.08 1.38 -18.38
C SER A 308 8.60 1.77 -18.38
N ALA A 309 8.29 2.97 -17.88
CA ALA A 309 6.92 3.52 -17.92
C ALA A 309 6.44 3.75 -19.36
N GLN A 310 7.29 4.29 -20.23
CA GLN A 310 6.96 4.48 -21.65
C GLN A 310 6.72 3.15 -22.38
N GLN A 311 7.50 2.11 -22.05
CA GLN A 311 7.29 0.77 -22.61
C GLN A 311 5.94 0.18 -22.16
N SER A 312 5.62 0.28 -20.87
CA SER A 312 4.35 -0.21 -20.31
C SER A 312 3.14 0.50 -20.91
N GLU A 313 3.24 1.80 -21.18
CA GLU A 313 2.17 2.57 -21.82
C GLU A 313 1.92 2.11 -23.27
N ARG A 314 3.00 1.78 -24.01
CA ARG A 314 2.90 1.24 -25.37
C ARG A 314 2.22 -0.13 -25.39
N GLU A 315 2.60 -1.02 -24.48
CA GLU A 315 1.98 -2.35 -24.34
C GLU A 315 0.49 -2.24 -23.97
N ARG A 316 0.14 -1.28 -23.10
CA ARG A 316 -1.26 -1.00 -22.73
C ARG A 316 -2.10 -0.53 -23.92
N LEU A 317 -1.56 0.33 -24.79
CA LEU A 317 -2.23 0.80 -26.01
C LEU A 317 -2.46 -0.36 -26.98
N GLU A 318 -1.47 -1.22 -27.20
CA GLU A 318 -1.59 -2.41 -28.04
C GLU A 318 -2.65 -3.39 -27.51
N HIS A 319 -2.70 -3.60 -26.19
CA HIS A 319 -3.73 -4.40 -25.54
C HIS A 319 -5.13 -3.80 -25.69
N GLN A 320 -5.27 -2.48 -25.58
CA GLN A 320 -6.56 -1.79 -25.77
C GLN A 320 -7.07 -1.93 -27.21
N GLU A 321 -6.20 -1.81 -28.20
CA GLU A 321 -6.58 -2.03 -29.60
C GLU A 321 -7.01 -3.48 -29.88
N ALA A 322 -6.30 -4.45 -29.30
CA ALA A 322 -6.67 -5.86 -29.40
C ALA A 322 -8.03 -6.14 -28.74
N HIS A 323 -8.30 -5.53 -27.59
CA HIS A 323 -9.58 -5.64 -26.88
C HIS A 323 -10.73 -5.08 -27.73
N ASN A 324 -10.58 -3.87 -28.27
CA ASN A 324 -11.60 -3.23 -29.12
C ASN A 324 -11.93 -4.07 -30.37
N ARG A 325 -10.91 -4.70 -30.99
CA ARG A 325 -11.13 -5.62 -32.13
C ARG A 325 -11.91 -6.88 -31.73
N LEU A 326 -11.66 -7.40 -30.53
CA LEU A 326 -12.37 -8.57 -30.01
C LEU A 326 -13.84 -8.24 -29.72
N GLU A 327 -14.09 -7.07 -29.13
CA GLU A 327 -15.43 -6.59 -28.80
C GLU A 327 -16.29 -6.37 -30.06
N GLN A 328 -15.71 -5.81 -31.12
CA GLN A 328 -16.37 -5.67 -32.42
C GLN A 328 -16.77 -7.03 -33.02
N ARG A 329 -15.89 -8.04 -32.93
CA ARG A 329 -16.22 -9.41 -33.38
C ARG A 329 -17.34 -10.03 -32.55
N LEU A 330 -17.31 -9.83 -31.24
CA LEU A 330 -18.33 -10.34 -30.33
C LEU A 330 -19.70 -9.69 -30.60
N MET A 331 -19.75 -8.39 -30.87
CA MET A 331 -20.98 -7.68 -31.25
C MET A 331 -21.55 -8.22 -32.57
N ALA A 332 -20.71 -8.47 -33.58
CA ALA A 332 -21.14 -9.04 -34.85
C ALA A 332 -21.74 -10.44 -34.67
N GLU A 333 -21.09 -11.31 -33.89
CA GLU A 333 -21.58 -12.68 -33.65
C GLU A 333 -22.85 -12.70 -32.79
N THR A 334 -22.96 -11.80 -31.80
CA THR A 334 -24.16 -11.64 -30.98
C THR A 334 -25.35 -11.21 -31.83
N THR A 335 -25.13 -10.30 -32.79
CA THR A 335 -26.18 -9.86 -33.73
C THR A 335 -26.64 -11.03 -34.60
N ARG A 336 -25.70 -11.79 -35.16
CA ARG A 336 -25.99 -13.00 -35.96
C ARG A 336 -26.79 -14.05 -35.18
N LEU A 337 -26.44 -14.28 -33.92
CA LEU A 337 -27.14 -15.22 -33.05
C LEU A 337 -28.55 -14.75 -32.71
N ASN A 338 -28.75 -13.44 -32.48
CA ASN A 338 -30.08 -12.87 -32.23
C ASN A 338 -31.00 -12.99 -33.45
N ASP A 339 -30.48 -12.80 -34.66
CA ASP A 339 -31.24 -12.97 -35.90
C ASP A 339 -31.68 -14.44 -36.08
N LEU A 340 -30.78 -15.40 -35.82
CA LEU A 340 -31.11 -16.83 -35.84
C LEU A 340 -32.20 -17.18 -34.80
N LEU A 341 -32.09 -16.60 -33.59
CA LEU A 341 -33.07 -16.77 -32.52
C LEU A 341 -34.44 -16.18 -32.89
N ALA A 342 -34.48 -15.08 -33.64
CA ALA A 342 -35.72 -14.49 -34.13
C ALA A 342 -36.42 -15.40 -35.15
N VAL A 343 -35.67 -16.02 -36.06
CA VAL A 343 -36.20 -17.00 -37.04
C VAL A 343 -36.79 -18.22 -36.32
N GLU A 344 -36.09 -18.78 -35.34
CA GLU A 344 -36.58 -19.94 -34.58
C GLU A 344 -37.80 -19.60 -33.72
N ARG A 345 -37.86 -18.39 -33.13
CA ARG A 345 -39.06 -17.90 -32.43
C ARG A 345 -40.28 -17.80 -33.36
N GLY A 346 -40.07 -17.40 -34.61
CA GLY A 346 -41.12 -17.41 -35.63
C GLY A 346 -41.69 -18.81 -35.88
N ARG A 347 -40.80 -19.81 -36.08
CA ARG A 347 -41.20 -21.22 -36.26
C ARG A 347 -41.95 -21.78 -35.06
N PHE A 348 -41.49 -21.48 -33.84
CA PHE A 348 -42.16 -21.88 -32.61
C PHE A 348 -43.54 -21.21 -32.44
N GLY A 349 -43.69 -19.97 -32.91
CA GLY A 349 -44.98 -19.27 -32.94
C GLY A 349 -46.02 -19.99 -33.80
N GLU A 350 -45.65 -20.36 -35.03
CA GLU A 350 -46.54 -21.12 -35.93
C GLU A 350 -46.93 -22.48 -35.36
N PHE A 351 -45.97 -23.20 -34.74
CA PHE A 351 -46.25 -24.48 -34.11
C PHE A 351 -47.21 -24.34 -32.92
N ARG A 352 -47.02 -23.30 -32.10
CA ARG A 352 -47.90 -22.99 -30.95
C ARG A 352 -49.31 -22.66 -31.40
N ASP A 353 -49.46 -21.87 -32.46
CA ASP A 353 -50.78 -21.47 -32.97
C ASP A 353 -51.52 -22.62 -33.65
N LYS A 354 -50.79 -23.62 -34.18
CA LYS A 354 -51.36 -24.89 -34.63
C LYS A 354 -51.83 -25.75 -33.44
N ALA A 355 -50.98 -25.92 -32.43
CA ALA A 355 -51.31 -26.70 -31.23
C ALA A 355 -52.49 -26.08 -30.44
N ALA A 356 -52.61 -24.75 -30.41
CA ALA A 356 -53.72 -24.06 -29.78
C ALA A 356 -55.07 -24.35 -30.47
N ARG A 357 -55.08 -24.46 -31.81
CA ARG A 357 -56.29 -24.82 -32.57
C ARG A 357 -56.71 -26.27 -32.31
N GLU A 358 -55.77 -27.20 -32.34
CA GLU A 358 -56.05 -28.62 -32.02
C GLU A 358 -56.57 -28.81 -30.59
N LEU A 359 -56.07 -28.02 -29.64
CA LEU A 359 -56.53 -28.07 -28.24
C LEU A 359 -57.95 -27.52 -28.07
N ASP A 360 -58.33 -26.49 -28.84
CA ASP A 360 -59.67 -25.89 -28.78
C ASP A 360 -60.73 -26.82 -29.40
N ASP A 361 -60.39 -27.49 -30.50
CA ASP A 361 -61.22 -28.52 -31.11
C ASP A 361 -61.47 -29.69 -30.14
N LEU A 362 -60.41 -30.16 -29.46
CA LEU A 362 -60.49 -31.26 -28.48
C LEU A 362 -61.32 -30.88 -27.25
N ARG A 363 -61.22 -29.63 -26.79
CA ARG A 363 -62.02 -29.10 -25.67
C ARG A 363 -63.49 -29.02 -26.05
N THR A 364 -63.79 -28.59 -27.27
CA THR A 364 -65.17 -28.51 -27.77
C THR A 364 -65.80 -29.90 -27.89
N GLN A 365 -65.04 -30.89 -28.33
CA GLN A 365 -65.48 -32.29 -28.38
C GLN A 365 -65.74 -32.87 -26.97
N THR A 366 -64.81 -32.65 -26.04
CA THR A 366 -64.95 -33.12 -24.65
C THR A 366 -66.12 -32.44 -23.93
N ALA A 367 -66.39 -31.17 -24.22
CA ALA A 367 -67.53 -30.44 -23.66
C ALA A 367 -68.87 -31.03 -24.14
N ARG A 368 -68.98 -31.42 -25.42
CA ARG A 368 -70.17 -32.10 -25.95
C ARG A 368 -70.42 -33.44 -25.26
N GLU A 369 -69.39 -34.28 -25.14
CA GLU A 369 -69.49 -35.59 -24.48
C GLU A 369 -69.93 -35.47 -23.01
N LYS A 370 -69.42 -34.46 -22.28
CA LYS A 370 -69.83 -34.20 -20.90
C LYS A 370 -71.28 -33.73 -20.78
N ILE A 371 -71.76 -32.90 -21.70
CA ILE A 371 -73.16 -32.45 -21.71
C ILE A 371 -74.10 -33.64 -21.94
N GLU A 372 -73.76 -34.52 -22.88
CA GLU A 372 -74.53 -35.75 -23.14
C GLU A 372 -74.54 -36.69 -21.92
N ALA A 373 -73.39 -36.86 -21.26
CA ALA A 373 -73.30 -37.68 -20.05
C ALA A 373 -74.12 -37.11 -18.87
N VAL A 374 -74.15 -35.78 -18.71
CA VAL A 374 -74.96 -35.10 -17.69
C VAL A 374 -76.46 -35.26 -18.00
N GLN A 375 -76.88 -35.14 -19.25
CA GLN A 375 -78.27 -35.37 -19.65
C GLN A 375 -78.70 -36.82 -19.42
N ALA A 376 -77.85 -37.80 -19.73
CA ALA A 376 -78.11 -39.21 -19.44
C ALA A 376 -78.27 -39.47 -17.93
N SER A 377 -77.39 -38.88 -17.11
CA SER A 377 -77.45 -39.01 -15.64
C SER A 377 -78.71 -38.36 -15.05
N GLN A 378 -79.14 -37.23 -15.60
CA GLN A 378 -80.35 -36.54 -15.16
C GLN A 378 -81.62 -37.35 -15.45
N ASN A 379 -81.67 -38.03 -16.60
CA ASN A 379 -82.77 -38.93 -16.95
C ASN A 379 -82.82 -40.15 -16.00
N GLU A 380 -81.66 -40.69 -15.60
CA GLU A 380 -81.55 -41.78 -14.64
C GLU A 380 -82.04 -41.36 -13.24
N ILE A 381 -81.66 -40.16 -12.79
CA ILE A 381 -82.12 -39.59 -11.51
C ILE A 381 -83.64 -39.43 -11.50
N ASN A 382 -84.23 -38.89 -12.57
CA ASN A 382 -85.68 -38.73 -12.66
C ASN A 382 -86.40 -40.09 -12.61
N ARG A 383 -85.82 -41.13 -13.23
CA ARG A 383 -86.35 -42.51 -13.20
C ARG A 383 -86.27 -43.11 -11.79
N LEU A 384 -85.15 -42.91 -11.09
CA LEU A 384 -84.94 -43.38 -9.73
C LEU A 384 -85.83 -42.65 -8.72
N GLN A 385 -86.10 -41.35 -8.91
CA GLN A 385 -87.06 -40.60 -8.08
C GLN A 385 -88.50 -41.11 -8.25
N ALA A 386 -88.89 -41.47 -9.47
CA ALA A 386 -90.20 -42.11 -9.71
C ALA A 386 -90.30 -43.49 -9.05
N GLN A 387 -89.23 -44.29 -9.09
CA GLN A 387 -89.16 -45.59 -8.41
C GLN A 387 -89.14 -45.45 -6.89
N LEU A 388 -88.45 -44.45 -6.34
CA LEU A 388 -88.40 -44.17 -4.91
C LEU A 388 -89.79 -43.78 -4.39
N SER A 389 -90.51 -42.91 -5.11
CA SER A 389 -91.88 -42.54 -4.74
C SER A 389 -92.84 -43.73 -4.76
N HIS A 390 -92.64 -44.68 -5.69
CA HIS A 390 -93.40 -45.93 -5.73
C HIS A 390 -93.03 -46.87 -4.55
N ALA A 391 -91.74 -47.03 -4.27
CA ALA A 391 -91.22 -47.86 -3.19
C ALA A 391 -91.53 -47.28 -1.79
N GLU A 392 -91.59 -45.97 -1.61
CA GLU A 392 -92.03 -45.31 -0.36
C GLU A 392 -93.52 -45.54 -0.09
N ASN A 393 -94.34 -45.61 -1.15
CA ASN A 393 -95.75 -45.98 -1.03
C ASN A 393 -95.91 -47.47 -0.66
N GLU A 394 -95.08 -48.36 -1.21
CA GLU A 394 -95.07 -49.79 -0.85
C GLU A 394 -94.49 -50.05 0.55
N LEU A 395 -93.42 -49.33 0.95
CA LEU A 395 -92.86 -49.40 2.31
C LEU A 395 -93.80 -48.85 3.36
N ARG A 396 -94.67 -47.88 3.04
CA ARG A 396 -95.76 -47.46 3.95
C ARG A 396 -96.76 -48.59 4.21
N ILE A 397 -96.97 -49.47 3.23
CA ILE A 397 -97.84 -50.65 3.35
C ILE A 397 -97.09 -51.81 4.04
N PHE A 398 -95.76 -51.90 3.89
CA PHE A 398 -94.93 -52.97 4.46
C PHE A 398 -94.45 -52.70 5.91
N ARG A 399 -94.49 -51.45 6.37
CA ARG A 399 -94.08 -51.05 7.74
C ARG A 399 -95.03 -51.55 8.85
N ASP A 400 -96.15 -52.18 8.48
CA ASP A 400 -97.10 -52.79 9.43
C ASP A 400 -96.94 -54.31 9.60
N SER A 401 -95.84 -54.95 9.19
CA SER A 401 -95.65 -56.39 9.49
C SER A 401 -94.19 -56.80 9.73
N ASN A 402 -93.95 -57.32 10.94
CA ASN A 402 -92.65 -57.70 11.52
C ASN A 402 -92.29 -59.17 11.22
N SER A 403 -91.17 -59.42 10.54
CA SER A 403 -90.35 -60.64 10.77
C SER A 403 -89.01 -60.54 10.04
N MET A 404 -87.92 -60.65 10.79
CA MET A 404 -86.58 -60.18 10.45
C MET A 404 -85.57 -61.34 10.34
N ARG A 405 -84.43 -61.04 9.69
CA ARG A 405 -83.04 -61.57 9.85
C ARG A 405 -82.60 -62.72 8.93
N ILE A 406 -81.69 -62.57 7.93
CA ILE A 406 -80.35 -61.91 7.83
C ILE A 406 -79.30 -62.64 8.69
N THR A 407 -78.11 -63.04 8.26
CA THR A 407 -77.35 -63.23 7.00
C THR A 407 -76.09 -63.97 7.50
N ALA A 408 -75.59 -65.04 6.87
CA ALA A 408 -74.89 -65.15 5.59
C ALA A 408 -73.43 -64.59 5.47
N PRO A 409 -72.58 -64.48 6.52
CA PRO A 409 -71.21 -64.01 6.33
C PRO A 409 -70.27 -65.11 5.76
N ALA A 410 -70.74 -66.36 5.61
CA ALA A 410 -69.89 -67.51 5.34
C ALA A 410 -69.41 -67.66 3.88
N ARG A 411 -69.93 -66.88 2.92
CA ARG A 411 -69.57 -67.05 1.49
C ARG A 411 -68.36 -66.25 1.02
N ALA A 412 -67.76 -65.43 1.89
CA ALA A 412 -66.53 -64.69 1.60
C ALA A 412 -65.25 -65.57 1.63
N LEU A 413 -65.32 -66.78 2.20
CA LEU A 413 -64.13 -67.54 2.60
C LEU A 413 -63.45 -68.37 1.49
N VAL A 414 -64.06 -68.57 0.32
CA VAL A 414 -63.58 -69.63 -0.62
C VAL A 414 -62.97 -69.12 -1.92
N ARG A 415 -63.19 -67.87 -2.35
CA ARG A 415 -62.62 -67.39 -3.62
C ARG A 415 -61.24 -66.72 -3.49
N LEU A 416 -60.73 -66.57 -2.27
CA LEU A 416 -59.52 -65.81 -1.94
C LEU A 416 -58.20 -66.63 -2.03
N LEU A 417 -58.21 -67.85 -2.57
CA LEU A 417 -57.01 -68.71 -2.61
C LEU A 417 -56.76 -69.30 -4.00
N GLY A 418 -55.87 -68.65 -4.77
CA GLY A 418 -55.55 -69.09 -6.13
C GLY A 418 -54.33 -68.44 -6.82
N ARG A 419 -53.17 -68.42 -6.13
CA ARG A 419 -51.78 -68.43 -6.69
C ARG A 419 -51.28 -67.19 -7.48
N THR A 420 -50.03 -66.72 -7.42
CA THR A 420 -48.81 -66.96 -6.61
C THR A 420 -47.76 -65.90 -7.03
N ALA A 421 -46.74 -65.75 -6.18
CA ALA A 421 -45.35 -65.32 -6.45
C ALA A 421 -44.99 -63.84 -6.16
N SER A 422 -44.04 -63.77 -5.24
CA SER A 422 -43.39 -62.67 -4.53
C SER A 422 -42.16 -62.16 -5.33
N PRO A 423 -41.11 -61.59 -4.70
CA PRO A 423 -41.04 -60.43 -3.82
C PRO A 423 -39.98 -59.42 -4.34
N HIS A 424 -39.96 -58.23 -3.76
CA HIS A 424 -38.75 -57.47 -3.47
C HIS A 424 -37.65 -57.41 -4.56
N GLN A 425 -37.85 -56.53 -5.53
CA GLN A 425 -36.83 -55.70 -6.17
C GLN A 425 -37.59 -54.91 -7.22
N ALA A 426 -37.76 -53.62 -6.97
CA ALA A 426 -36.87 -52.63 -7.55
C ALA A 426 -37.68 -51.96 -8.65
N LYS A 427 -37.95 -50.66 -8.52
CA LYS A 427 -37.11 -49.68 -9.20
C LYS A 427 -36.97 -50.12 -10.67
N THR A 428 -37.66 -49.52 -11.62
CA THR A 428 -37.48 -48.13 -12.05
C THR A 428 -38.55 -48.00 -13.14
N SER A 429 -39.64 -47.23 -12.98
CA SER A 429 -39.86 -45.89 -13.56
C SER A 429 -41.38 -45.67 -13.44
N LEU A 430 -41.95 -44.86 -12.56
CA LEU A 430 -42.19 -43.43 -12.80
C LEU A 430 -42.44 -42.73 -11.44
N ARG A 431 -41.50 -42.95 -10.51
CA ARG A 431 -41.08 -41.94 -9.53
C ARG A 431 -40.08 -41.03 -10.25
N ILE A 432 -40.51 -39.83 -10.63
CA ILE A 432 -39.82 -38.50 -10.69
C ILE A 432 -40.78 -37.52 -11.44
N GLY A 433 -42.06 -37.56 -11.05
CA GLY A 433 -43.00 -36.43 -11.19
C GLY A 433 -43.47 -35.91 -9.82
N LEU A 434 -42.91 -36.46 -8.72
CA LEU A 434 -43.34 -36.27 -7.33
C LEU A 434 -42.14 -36.08 -6.39
N ALA A 435 -41.31 -35.05 -6.63
CA ALA A 435 -40.35 -34.55 -5.63
C ALA A 435 -39.98 -33.05 -5.73
N LYS A 436 -40.44 -32.29 -6.73
CA LYS A 436 -40.22 -30.82 -6.77
C LYS A 436 -41.50 -29.98 -6.69
N VAL A 437 -42.68 -30.61 -6.72
CA VAL A 437 -43.98 -29.92 -6.59
C VAL A 437 -44.52 -29.96 -5.16
N ASP A 438 -44.24 -31.02 -4.38
CA ASP A 438 -44.71 -31.12 -2.99
C ASP A 438 -43.93 -30.25 -1.98
N GLN A 439 -42.65 -29.94 -2.22
CA GLN A 439 -41.88 -29.07 -1.31
C GLN A 439 -42.22 -27.58 -1.47
N LEU A 440 -42.64 -27.16 -2.67
CA LEU A 440 -43.08 -25.79 -2.96
C LEU A 440 -44.53 -25.55 -2.52
N LEU A 441 -45.40 -26.56 -2.60
CA LEU A 441 -46.78 -26.46 -2.11
C LEU A 441 -46.90 -26.61 -0.58
N ALA A 442 -46.05 -27.42 0.06
CA ALA A 442 -46.08 -27.58 1.52
C ALA A 442 -45.62 -26.32 2.30
N ARG A 443 -44.60 -25.59 1.82
CA ARG A 443 -44.14 -24.36 2.49
C ARG A 443 -45.09 -23.17 2.27
N SER A 444 -45.68 -23.08 1.07
CA SER A 444 -46.62 -22.01 0.72
C SER A 444 -47.95 -22.15 1.46
N GLY A 445 -48.42 -23.40 1.67
CA GLY A 445 -49.59 -23.69 2.48
C GLY A 445 -49.38 -23.52 3.98
N PHE A 446 -48.16 -23.78 4.50
CA PHE A 446 -47.84 -23.60 5.92
C PHE A 446 -47.80 -22.12 6.33
N ILE A 447 -47.15 -21.26 5.53
CA ILE A 447 -47.08 -19.81 5.79
C ILE A 447 -48.47 -19.17 5.73
N LEU A 448 -49.32 -19.58 4.79
CA LEU A 448 -50.69 -19.06 4.68
C LEU A 448 -51.58 -19.48 5.85
N ARG A 449 -51.39 -20.69 6.40
CA ARG A 449 -52.23 -21.26 7.46
C ARG A 449 -51.80 -20.90 8.89
N GLN A 450 -50.52 -20.59 9.14
CA GLN A 450 -50.04 -20.19 10.47
C GLN A 450 -49.83 -18.68 10.67
N GLU A 451 -49.43 -17.93 9.63
CA GLU A 451 -49.06 -16.51 9.78
C GLU A 451 -49.98 -15.54 8.99
N GLY A 452 -50.94 -16.07 8.24
CA GLY A 452 -51.96 -15.30 7.54
C GLY A 452 -51.53 -14.59 6.25
N PRO A 453 -52.47 -13.96 5.54
CA PRO A 453 -52.28 -13.44 4.18
C PRO A 453 -51.23 -12.33 4.08
N VAL A 454 -51.06 -11.54 5.14
CA VAL A 454 -50.16 -10.38 5.18
C VAL A 454 -48.68 -10.79 5.28
N SER A 455 -48.35 -11.88 5.98
CA SER A 455 -46.99 -12.45 6.02
C SER A 455 -46.59 -13.07 4.67
N PHE A 456 -47.54 -13.72 3.99
CA PHE A 456 -47.35 -14.27 2.64
C PHE A 456 -47.08 -13.19 1.59
N CYS A 457 -47.77 -12.05 1.64
CA CYS A 457 -47.49 -10.92 0.75
C CYS A 457 -46.12 -10.26 1.01
N ARG A 458 -45.68 -10.14 2.28
CA ARG A 458 -44.36 -9.57 2.63
C ARG A 458 -43.17 -10.42 2.15
N ARG A 459 -43.29 -11.75 2.21
CA ARG A 459 -42.22 -12.68 1.77
C ARG A 459 -42.18 -12.90 0.25
N THR A 460 -43.32 -12.78 -0.42
CA THR A 460 -43.40 -12.95 -1.90
C THR A 460 -42.96 -11.68 -2.65
N VAL A 461 -43.17 -10.48 -2.09
CA VAL A 461 -42.68 -9.20 -2.65
C VAL A 461 -41.16 -9.05 -2.58
N GLY A 462 -40.51 -9.65 -1.57
CA GLY A 462 -39.05 -9.71 -1.44
C GLY A 462 -38.33 -10.61 -2.46
N TYR A 463 -39.08 -11.43 -3.21
CA TYR A 463 -38.55 -12.31 -4.25
C TYR A 463 -38.59 -11.64 -5.64
N VAL A 464 -39.57 -10.77 -5.88
CA VAL A 464 -39.70 -9.98 -7.12
C VAL A 464 -38.80 -8.73 -7.10
N SER A 465 -38.57 -8.12 -5.93
CA SER A 465 -37.65 -6.97 -5.80
C SER A 465 -36.17 -7.33 -6.01
N ARG A 466 -35.78 -8.59 -5.77
CA ARG A 466 -34.42 -9.10 -6.00
C ARG A 466 -34.10 -9.42 -7.46
N SER A 467 -35.11 -9.62 -8.31
CA SER A 467 -34.92 -9.83 -9.75
C SER A 467 -34.89 -8.53 -10.56
N VAL A 468 -35.45 -7.44 -10.01
CA VAL A 468 -35.42 -6.10 -10.65
C VAL A 468 -34.19 -5.29 -10.20
N ARG A 469 -33.66 -5.49 -8.97
CA ARG A 469 -32.40 -4.88 -8.50
C ARG A 469 -31.12 -5.41 -9.17
N ARG A 470 -31.20 -6.55 -9.87
CA ARG A 470 -30.05 -7.22 -10.52
C ARG A 470 -29.90 -6.88 -12.01
N ARG A 471 -30.76 -6.01 -12.55
CA ARG A 471 -30.71 -5.55 -13.96
C ARG A 471 -30.54 -4.04 -14.13
N LEU A 472 -30.33 -3.29 -13.05
CA LEU A 472 -29.97 -1.86 -13.09
C LEU A 472 -28.56 -1.56 -12.54
N THR A 473 -27.80 -2.60 -12.17
CA THR A 473 -26.47 -2.52 -11.54
C THR A 473 -25.31 -2.69 -12.53
N ILE A 474 -25.47 -2.26 -13.79
CA ILE A 474 -24.41 -2.30 -14.83
C ILE A 474 -24.27 -0.95 -15.57
N LYS A 475 -24.97 0.13 -15.17
CA LYS A 475 -24.84 1.44 -15.86
C LYS A 475 -24.56 2.67 -15.00
N GLU A 476 -24.17 2.52 -13.74
CA GLU A 476 -23.81 3.65 -12.86
C GLU A 476 -22.41 3.55 -12.23
N ALA A 477 -21.62 2.53 -12.58
CA ALA A 477 -20.23 2.38 -12.13
C ALA A 477 -19.23 3.30 -12.87
N GLU A 478 -19.65 3.97 -13.94
CA GLU A 478 -18.80 4.92 -14.69
C GLU A 478 -18.88 6.38 -14.19
N ARG A 479 -19.57 6.66 -13.07
CA ARG A 479 -19.65 8.03 -12.50
C ARG A 479 -18.73 8.32 -11.32
N TYR A 480 -17.96 7.33 -10.83
CA TYR A 480 -17.05 7.52 -9.71
C TYR A 480 -15.59 7.60 -10.18
N LEU A 481 -15.31 8.62 -10.99
CA LEU A 481 -13.97 9.19 -11.11
C LEU A 481 -13.65 9.94 -9.82
N PRO A 482 -12.44 9.79 -9.24
CA PRO A 482 -11.98 10.68 -8.19
C PRO A 482 -11.81 12.07 -8.80
N VAL A 483 -12.74 12.98 -8.51
CA VAL A 483 -12.54 14.40 -8.77
C VAL A 483 -11.46 14.85 -7.78
N ALA A 484 -10.23 14.96 -8.28
CA ALA A 484 -9.21 15.78 -7.65
C ALA A 484 -9.73 17.23 -7.62
N ALA A 485 -10.23 17.66 -6.47
CA ALA A 485 -10.57 19.04 -6.20
C ALA A 485 -9.57 19.62 -5.19
N ALA A 486 -8.70 20.46 -5.73
CA ALA A 486 -8.09 21.65 -5.16
C ALA A 486 -7.83 21.70 -3.64
N ASN A 487 -6.54 21.72 -3.32
CA ASN A 487 -5.99 22.27 -2.09
C ASN A 487 -6.45 23.72 -1.88
N THR A 488 -7.10 24.02 -0.75
CA THR A 488 -7.15 25.38 -0.18
C THR A 488 -7.18 25.30 1.34
N GLY A 489 -6.12 25.80 1.99
CA GLY A 489 -6.15 26.19 3.40
C GLY A 489 -5.47 25.23 4.37
N THR A 490 -4.86 25.81 5.40
CA THR A 490 -4.25 25.20 6.59
C THR A 490 -4.96 23.91 7.05
N PRO A 491 -4.23 22.84 7.43
CA PRO A 491 -4.84 21.58 7.86
C PRO A 491 -5.86 21.81 9.00
N PRO A 492 -7.02 21.11 9.00
CA PRO A 492 -8.03 21.28 10.03
C PRO A 492 -7.44 20.89 11.39
N LEU A 493 -7.87 21.58 12.46
CA LEU A 493 -7.42 21.27 13.82
C LEU A 493 -8.22 20.08 14.40
N VAL A 494 -9.51 19.99 14.03
CA VAL A 494 -10.43 18.93 14.48
C VAL A 494 -11.14 18.28 13.29
N SER A 495 -11.30 16.96 13.33
CA SER A 495 -12.17 16.22 12.40
C SER A 495 -13.38 15.66 13.14
N PHE A 496 -14.60 16.04 12.74
CA PHE A 496 -15.79 15.31 13.14
C PHE A 496 -15.89 13.99 12.38
N VAL A 497 -16.22 12.91 13.07
CA VAL A 497 -16.47 11.59 12.47
C VAL A 497 -17.90 11.16 12.76
N THR A 498 -18.69 11.02 11.70
CA THR A 498 -20.10 10.64 11.79
C THR A 498 -20.38 9.39 10.95
N PRO A 499 -20.50 8.21 11.59
CA PRO A 499 -20.96 7.00 10.91
C PRO A 499 -22.47 7.08 10.66
N ILE A 500 -22.90 6.71 9.45
CA ILE A 500 -24.28 6.88 8.98
C ILE A 500 -24.82 5.55 8.46
N TYR A 501 -25.91 5.11 9.10
CA TYR A 501 -26.77 4.05 8.61
C TYR A 501 -28.24 4.38 8.93
N ASP A 502 -29.03 4.62 7.88
CA ASP A 502 -30.48 4.84 7.93
C ASP A 502 -30.97 5.79 9.04
N ARG A 503 -30.76 7.09 8.84
CA ARG A 503 -31.16 8.19 9.76
C ARG A 503 -31.79 9.38 9.05
N THR A 504 -32.49 9.12 7.95
CA THR A 504 -32.97 10.15 7.00
C THR A 504 -33.63 11.37 7.68
N ASP A 505 -34.52 11.15 8.65
CA ASP A 505 -35.36 12.22 9.21
C ASP A 505 -34.60 13.18 10.15
N VAL A 506 -33.51 12.72 10.77
CA VAL A 506 -32.77 13.49 11.78
C VAL A 506 -31.36 13.90 11.31
N LEU A 507 -30.82 13.19 10.31
CA LEU A 507 -29.44 13.34 9.85
C LEU A 507 -29.12 14.77 9.37
N ARG A 508 -30.06 15.44 8.69
CA ARG A 508 -29.84 16.82 8.21
C ARG A 508 -29.53 17.77 9.37
N GLN A 509 -30.28 17.67 10.48
CA GLN A 509 -30.06 18.50 11.66
C GLN A 509 -28.72 18.16 12.32
N THR A 510 -28.35 16.88 12.36
CA THR A 510 -27.07 16.41 12.89
C THR A 510 -25.89 16.98 12.11
N ILE A 511 -25.88 16.87 10.78
CA ILE A 511 -24.81 17.44 9.95
C ILE A 511 -24.75 18.96 10.09
N GLN A 512 -25.90 19.64 10.10
CA GLN A 512 -25.96 21.10 10.31
C GLN A 512 -25.36 21.51 11.67
N SER A 513 -25.63 20.75 12.73
CA SER A 513 -25.06 21.02 14.07
C SER A 513 -23.53 20.88 14.10
N ALA A 514 -22.98 19.90 13.38
CA ALA A 514 -21.53 19.74 13.24
C ALA A 514 -20.89 20.86 12.42
N LEU A 515 -21.62 21.44 11.46
CA LEU A 515 -21.13 22.56 10.63
C LEU A 515 -21.29 23.93 11.29
N ALA A 516 -22.16 24.04 12.31
CA ALA A 516 -22.46 25.27 13.03
C ALA A 516 -21.53 25.54 14.23
N GLN A 517 -20.29 25.03 14.19
CA GLN A 517 -19.33 25.21 15.27
C GLN A 517 -18.72 26.62 15.28
N THR A 518 -18.50 27.18 16.47
CA THR A 518 -17.87 28.50 16.65
C THR A 518 -16.40 28.51 16.26
N LEU A 519 -15.69 27.38 16.42
CA LEU A 519 -14.33 27.21 15.94
C LEU A 519 -14.32 27.06 14.39
N PRO A 520 -13.53 27.82 13.63
CA PRO A 520 -13.56 27.76 12.15
C PRO A 520 -12.65 26.70 11.52
N VAL A 521 -11.70 26.13 12.26
CA VAL A 521 -10.62 25.28 11.71
C VAL A 521 -10.93 23.78 11.91
N PHE A 522 -11.96 23.27 11.25
CA PHE A 522 -12.38 21.86 11.35
C PHE A 522 -12.85 21.28 10.01
N GLU A 523 -12.97 19.95 9.95
CA GLU A 523 -13.64 19.22 8.87
C GLU A 523 -14.71 18.27 9.44
N VAL A 524 -15.66 17.87 8.61
CA VAL A 524 -16.73 16.90 8.92
C VAL A 524 -16.61 15.71 7.97
N ILE A 525 -16.40 14.52 8.54
CA ILE A 525 -16.27 13.27 7.79
C ILE A 525 -17.54 12.45 7.97
N LEU A 526 -18.27 12.30 6.87
CA LEU A 526 -19.49 11.52 6.79
C LEU A 526 -19.14 10.16 6.18
N VAL A 527 -19.38 9.06 6.92
CA VAL A 527 -19.13 7.70 6.44
C VAL A 527 -20.43 6.92 6.39
N THR A 528 -20.95 6.69 5.19
CA THR A 528 -22.20 5.97 4.97
C THR A 528 -21.93 4.48 4.75
N ASP A 529 -22.60 3.62 5.51
CA ASP A 529 -22.35 2.19 5.53
C ASP A 529 -23.55 1.39 5.00
N GLY A 530 -23.68 1.25 3.68
CA GLY A 530 -24.84 0.59 3.07
C GLY A 530 -26.17 1.33 3.30
N SER A 531 -26.10 2.67 3.43
CA SER A 531 -27.27 3.52 3.71
C SER A 531 -28.30 3.51 2.58
N PRO A 532 -29.61 3.63 2.88
CA PRO A 532 -30.65 3.66 1.87
C PRO A 532 -30.64 4.99 1.09
N ALA A 533 -31.24 4.97 -0.11
CA ALA A 533 -31.23 6.12 -1.02
C ALA A 533 -31.74 7.45 -0.41
N PRO A 534 -32.79 7.49 0.44
CA PRO A 534 -33.21 8.73 1.09
C PRO A 534 -32.16 9.31 2.05
N THR A 535 -31.45 8.46 2.79
CA THR A 535 -30.35 8.90 3.66
C THR A 535 -29.18 9.44 2.84
N MET A 536 -28.84 8.77 1.73
CA MET A 536 -27.80 9.24 0.81
C MET A 536 -28.13 10.59 0.19
N ALA A 537 -29.40 10.83 -0.14
CA ALA A 537 -29.85 12.13 -0.66
C ALA A 537 -29.56 13.26 0.34
N VAL A 538 -29.79 13.05 1.64
CA VAL A 538 -29.46 14.03 2.68
C VAL A 538 -27.96 14.26 2.79
N VAL A 539 -27.13 13.21 2.71
CA VAL A 539 -25.66 13.34 2.75
C VAL A 539 -25.14 14.16 1.57
N GLU A 540 -25.72 13.94 0.40
CA GLU A 540 -25.31 14.59 -0.85
C GLU A 540 -25.60 16.10 -0.89
N GLU A 541 -26.60 16.57 -0.12
CA GLU A 541 -26.88 18.01 0.05
C GLU A 541 -25.65 18.78 0.54
N PHE A 542 -24.74 18.13 1.26
CA PHE A 542 -23.56 18.75 1.87
C PHE A 542 -22.26 18.55 1.08
N ARG A 543 -22.28 17.88 -0.08
CA ARG A 543 -21.06 17.58 -0.87
C ARG A 543 -20.26 18.83 -1.25
N ASN A 544 -20.95 19.96 -1.46
CA ASN A 544 -20.34 21.21 -1.90
C ASN A 544 -19.82 22.08 -0.75
N ASP A 545 -20.04 21.72 0.53
CA ASP A 545 -19.40 22.43 1.65
C ASP A 545 -17.92 22.03 1.71
N PRO A 546 -16.97 22.99 1.64
CA PRO A 546 -15.53 22.69 1.60
C PRO A 546 -15.01 22.01 2.86
N ARG A 547 -15.76 22.02 3.96
CA ARG A 547 -15.42 21.35 5.22
C ARG A 547 -15.88 19.90 5.25
N VAL A 548 -16.72 19.45 4.31
CA VAL A 548 -17.35 18.12 4.34
C VAL A 548 -16.62 17.15 3.41
N ARG A 549 -16.36 15.94 3.92
CA ARG A 549 -15.84 14.81 3.14
C ARG A 549 -16.72 13.59 3.33
N ILE A 550 -17.10 12.97 2.22
CA ILE A 550 -18.07 11.87 2.19
C ILE A 550 -17.38 10.59 1.72
N PHE A 551 -17.55 9.52 2.48
CA PHE A 551 -17.12 8.17 2.12
C PHE A 551 -18.30 7.22 2.18
N SER A 552 -18.40 6.31 1.22
CA SER A 552 -19.57 5.43 1.09
C SER A 552 -19.20 4.00 0.79
N TYR A 553 -19.83 3.07 1.53
CA TYR A 553 -19.78 1.63 1.27
C TYR A 553 -21.13 1.15 0.72
N PRO A 554 -21.14 0.23 -0.27
CA PRO A 554 -22.36 -0.18 -0.96
C PRO A 554 -23.23 -1.18 -0.17
N VAL A 555 -22.64 -1.91 0.77
CA VAL A 555 -23.29 -2.98 1.55
C VAL A 555 -23.09 -2.70 3.02
N SER A 556 -24.11 -2.87 3.87
CA SER A 556 -24.00 -2.62 5.31
C SER A 556 -23.10 -3.64 6.03
N SER A 557 -22.24 -3.21 6.95
CA SER A 557 -21.46 -4.10 7.84
C SER A 557 -22.25 -4.59 9.06
N GLY A 558 -23.45 -4.07 9.29
CA GLY A 558 -24.29 -4.42 10.44
C GLY A 558 -23.89 -3.74 11.77
N ASN A 559 -22.83 -2.92 11.81
CA ASN A 559 -22.43 -2.15 13.00
C ASN A 559 -21.74 -0.82 12.62
N ALA A 560 -21.47 0.04 13.60
CA ALA A 560 -20.81 1.34 13.37
C ALA A 560 -19.27 1.27 13.26
N VAL A 561 -18.65 0.12 13.55
CA VAL A 561 -17.19 -0.05 13.65
C VAL A 561 -16.49 0.35 12.35
N ARG A 562 -16.97 -0.15 11.20
CA ARG A 562 -16.36 0.15 9.90
C ARG A 562 -16.46 1.65 9.57
N GLY A 563 -17.62 2.26 9.79
CA GLY A 563 -17.83 3.69 9.60
C GLY A 563 -16.90 4.55 10.45
N ARG A 564 -16.80 4.23 11.75
CA ARG A 564 -15.94 4.95 12.71
C ARG A 564 -14.47 4.80 12.37
N ASN A 565 -14.01 3.58 12.10
CA ASN A 565 -12.61 3.31 11.74
C ASN A 565 -12.21 4.03 10.45
N LYS A 566 -13.07 4.00 9.42
CA LYS A 566 -12.83 4.77 8.18
C LYS A 566 -12.74 6.27 8.46
N GLY A 567 -13.61 6.81 9.30
CA GLY A 567 -13.56 8.21 9.69
C GLY A 567 -12.27 8.60 10.42
N ILE A 568 -11.84 7.79 11.40
CA ILE A 568 -10.57 8.02 12.12
C ILE A 568 -9.38 8.00 11.17
N LEU A 569 -9.37 7.06 10.20
CA LEU A 569 -8.29 6.94 9.21
C LEU A 569 -8.22 8.15 8.27
N GLU A 570 -9.37 8.68 7.86
CA GLU A 570 -9.46 9.80 6.94
C GLU A 570 -9.32 11.17 7.61
N ALA A 571 -9.41 11.21 8.94
CA ALA A 571 -9.25 12.42 9.73
C ALA A 571 -7.87 13.06 9.52
N ARG A 572 -7.87 14.34 9.12
CA ARG A 572 -6.69 15.21 9.00
C ARG A 572 -6.48 16.07 10.25
N GLY A 573 -7.49 16.17 11.11
CA GLY A 573 -7.46 16.88 12.38
C GLY A 573 -6.48 16.28 13.38
N ARG A 574 -5.81 17.15 14.16
CA ARG A 574 -5.03 16.72 15.34
C ARG A 574 -5.92 16.05 16.39
N TYR A 575 -7.18 16.47 16.44
CA TYR A 575 -8.20 15.92 17.31
C TYR A 575 -9.37 15.34 16.51
N ILE A 576 -9.99 14.31 17.05
CA ILE A 576 -11.17 13.67 16.47
C ILE A 576 -12.34 13.86 17.44
N ALA A 577 -13.43 14.42 16.94
CA ALA A 577 -14.70 14.54 17.66
C ALA A 577 -15.71 13.55 17.09
N PHE A 578 -16.25 12.68 17.93
CA PHE A 578 -17.25 11.70 17.49
C PHE A 578 -18.66 12.28 17.58
N LEU A 579 -19.49 12.01 16.58
CA LEU A 579 -20.89 12.42 16.57
C LEU A 579 -21.73 11.36 15.86
N ASP A 580 -22.64 10.71 16.59
CA ASP A 580 -23.57 9.76 15.98
C ASP A 580 -24.62 10.48 15.11
N SER A 581 -25.12 9.77 14.10
CA SER A 581 -25.92 10.35 13.00
C SER A 581 -27.32 10.81 13.41
N ASP A 582 -27.70 10.62 14.67
CA ASP A 582 -28.93 11.03 15.30
C ASP A 582 -28.74 11.92 16.53
N ASP A 583 -27.55 12.50 16.75
CA ASP A 583 -27.30 13.46 17.85
C ASP A 583 -27.02 14.88 17.35
N LEU A 584 -27.08 15.89 18.22
CA LEU A 584 -26.80 17.29 17.86
C LEU A 584 -25.61 17.85 18.64
N ALA A 585 -24.57 18.29 17.94
CA ALA A 585 -23.44 18.97 18.57
C ALA A 585 -23.83 20.39 19.04
N ALA A 586 -23.44 20.76 20.25
CA ALA A 586 -23.54 22.14 20.73
C ALA A 586 -22.65 23.07 19.88
N PRO A 587 -23.05 24.32 19.59
CA PRO A 587 -22.30 25.23 18.72
C PRO A 587 -20.86 25.51 19.20
N ASP A 588 -20.61 25.52 20.50
CA ASP A 588 -19.31 25.82 21.10
C ASP A 588 -18.52 24.57 21.50
N ARG A 589 -19.00 23.36 21.16
CA ARG A 589 -18.43 22.07 21.58
C ARG A 589 -16.91 21.97 21.31
N LEU A 590 -16.47 22.34 20.11
CA LEU A 590 -15.05 22.25 19.77
C LEU A 590 -14.20 23.26 20.57
N GLU A 591 -14.70 24.48 20.72
CA GLU A 591 -14.01 25.58 21.40
C GLU A 591 -13.77 25.28 22.88
N VAL A 592 -14.75 24.68 23.57
CA VAL A 592 -14.64 24.34 24.99
C VAL A 592 -13.77 23.12 25.26
N CYS A 593 -13.69 22.16 24.32
CA CYS A 593 -12.89 20.94 24.47
C CYS A 593 -11.39 21.18 24.22
N LEU A 594 -11.06 22.08 23.30
CA LEU A 594 -9.69 22.28 22.81
C LEU A 594 -8.67 22.66 23.89
N PRO A 595 -8.94 23.60 24.82
CA PRO A 595 -7.95 24.03 25.81
C PRO A 595 -7.42 22.90 26.71
N LEU A 596 -8.28 21.95 27.09
CA LEU A 596 -7.88 20.80 27.91
C LEU A 596 -7.00 19.81 27.14
N LEU A 597 -7.25 19.66 25.84
CA LEU A 597 -6.40 18.87 24.96
C LEU A 597 -5.09 19.61 24.67
N GLU A 598 -5.09 20.89 24.30
CA GLU A 598 -3.85 21.63 24.00
C GLU A 598 -2.95 21.83 25.24
N SER A 599 -3.53 21.98 26.44
CA SER A 599 -2.75 22.09 27.69
C SER A 599 -1.98 20.82 28.08
N GLY A 600 -2.21 19.71 27.38
CA GLY A 600 -1.58 18.44 27.71
C GLY A 600 -2.14 17.80 28.98
N GLN A 601 -3.27 18.26 29.53
CA GLN A 601 -3.86 17.71 30.75
C GLN A 601 -4.80 16.52 30.51
N ALA A 602 -5.33 16.41 29.30
CA ALA A 602 -6.23 15.34 28.87
C ALA A 602 -5.79 14.78 27.52
N ASP A 603 -6.03 13.50 27.28
CA ASP A 603 -5.88 12.87 25.95
C ASP A 603 -7.26 12.58 25.35
N VAL A 604 -8.27 12.41 26.22
CA VAL A 604 -9.68 12.29 25.90
C VAL A 604 -10.45 13.31 26.72
N VAL A 605 -11.21 14.18 26.04
CA VAL A 605 -12.13 15.14 26.66
C VAL A 605 -13.56 14.76 26.29
N TYR A 606 -14.46 14.87 27.24
CA TYR A 606 -15.90 14.67 27.05
C TYR A 606 -16.64 15.56 28.04
N GLY A 607 -17.96 15.56 28.00
CA GLY A 607 -18.73 16.47 28.83
C GLY A 607 -20.17 16.05 29.03
N SER A 608 -20.94 17.04 29.43
CA SER A 608 -22.35 16.89 29.74
C SER A 608 -23.14 16.76 28.45
N TRP A 609 -24.30 16.11 28.53
CA TRP A 609 -25.24 16.03 27.42
C TRP A 609 -26.63 16.39 27.88
N ARG A 610 -27.49 16.78 26.94
CA ARG A 610 -28.89 17.12 27.23
C ARG A 610 -29.81 16.09 26.59
N ALA A 611 -30.73 15.55 27.38
CA ALA A 611 -31.70 14.57 26.92
C ALA A 611 -32.68 15.22 25.93
N LYS A 612 -32.87 14.58 24.77
CA LYS A 612 -33.89 14.94 23.79
C LYS A 612 -34.79 13.74 23.56
N LEU A 613 -35.91 13.70 24.29
CA LEU A 613 -36.86 12.60 24.29
C LEU A 613 -37.95 12.86 23.26
N ASP A 614 -38.23 11.89 22.39
CA ASP A 614 -39.32 11.96 21.40
C ASP A 614 -40.64 11.38 21.92
N GLY A 615 -40.67 10.92 23.18
CA GLY A 615 -41.82 10.28 23.82
C GLY A 615 -42.00 8.80 23.48
N THR A 616 -41.15 8.21 22.64
CA THR A 616 -41.24 6.78 22.29
C THR A 616 -40.50 5.86 23.27
N ARG A 617 -39.63 6.42 24.12
CA ARG A 617 -38.84 5.72 25.13
C ARG A 617 -39.04 6.36 26.49
N GLU A 618 -39.53 5.60 27.46
CA GLU A 618 -39.57 6.01 28.87
C GLU A 618 -38.27 5.58 29.57
N ILE A 619 -37.67 6.50 30.31
CA ILE A 619 -36.45 6.27 31.09
C ILE A 619 -36.70 6.83 32.48
N ASP A 620 -36.66 5.96 33.50
CA ASP A 620 -36.92 6.33 34.88
C ASP A 620 -35.97 7.45 35.34
N GLY A 621 -36.56 8.56 35.79
CA GLY A 621 -35.82 9.70 36.34
C GLY A 621 -35.20 10.65 35.32
N LEU A 622 -35.48 10.48 34.01
CA LEU A 622 -34.99 11.38 32.95
C LEU A 622 -36.16 12.10 32.26
N VAL A 623 -36.09 13.44 32.19
CA VAL A 623 -37.09 14.28 31.48
C VAL A 623 -36.49 15.00 30.28
N ASP A 624 -37.34 15.41 29.34
CA ASP A 624 -36.90 16.11 28.13
C ASP A 624 -36.21 17.44 28.50
N GLY A 625 -35.08 17.72 27.86
CA GLY A 625 -34.24 18.88 28.15
C GLY A 625 -33.37 18.77 29.40
N GLN A 626 -33.42 17.65 30.15
CA GLN A 626 -32.57 17.45 31.33
C GLN A 626 -31.09 17.35 30.93
N VAL A 627 -30.24 18.12 31.62
CA VAL A 627 -28.79 18.03 31.48
C VAL A 627 -28.24 16.92 32.38
N VAL A 628 -27.44 16.03 31.80
CA VAL A 628 -26.78 14.93 32.48
C VAL A 628 -25.28 15.14 32.40
N HIS A 629 -24.64 15.22 33.57
CA HIS A 629 -23.21 15.40 33.70
C HIS A 629 -22.50 14.04 33.70
N SER A 630 -21.56 13.86 32.77
CA SER A 630 -20.72 12.65 32.74
C SER A 630 -19.58 12.80 33.75
N PRO A 631 -19.40 11.86 34.70
CA PRO A 631 -18.35 11.95 35.72
C PRO A 631 -16.96 11.78 35.10
N ASN A 632 -15.91 12.27 35.77
CA ASN A 632 -14.53 11.93 35.45
C ASN A 632 -14.34 10.40 35.57
N CYS A 633 -13.89 9.74 34.51
CA CYS A 633 -13.69 8.32 34.47
C CYS A 633 -12.20 7.99 34.43
N ASN A 634 -11.81 6.98 35.20
CA ASN A 634 -10.54 6.28 35.06
C ASN A 634 -10.84 4.85 34.57
N LEU A 635 -9.79 4.04 34.39
CA LEU A 635 -9.96 2.64 33.97
C LEU A 635 -10.97 1.91 34.86
N ASP A 636 -10.82 1.96 36.18
CA ASP A 636 -11.72 1.28 37.13
C ASP A 636 -13.20 1.63 36.94
N MET A 637 -13.50 2.88 36.57
CA MET A 637 -14.84 3.33 36.26
C MET A 637 -15.32 2.77 34.91
N LEU A 638 -14.48 2.86 33.88
CA LEU A 638 -14.75 2.35 32.53
C LEU A 638 -14.93 0.83 32.48
N LEU A 639 -14.40 0.08 33.44
CA LEU A 639 -14.67 -1.36 33.53
C LEU A 639 -16.10 -1.68 33.96
N LYS A 640 -16.80 -0.75 34.61
CA LYS A 640 -18.08 -0.98 35.28
C LYS A 640 -19.23 -0.16 34.70
N VAL A 641 -18.93 1.06 34.24
CA VAL A 641 -19.93 2.05 33.85
C VAL A 641 -19.66 2.50 32.43
N CYS A 642 -20.69 2.38 31.56
CA CYS A 642 -20.65 2.83 30.17
C CYS A 642 -20.64 4.37 30.08
N VAL A 643 -19.46 4.95 30.27
CA VAL A 643 -19.16 6.37 30.09
C VAL A 643 -17.81 6.49 29.38
N PRO A 644 -17.47 7.64 28.78
CA PRO A 644 -18.38 8.69 28.34
C PRO A 644 -19.27 8.26 27.16
N CYS A 645 -20.37 8.98 26.93
CA CYS A 645 -21.17 8.78 25.73
C CYS A 645 -20.36 9.15 24.48
N GLN A 646 -20.35 8.28 23.46
CA GLN A 646 -19.61 8.46 22.21
C GLN A 646 -19.73 9.87 21.63
N SER A 647 -20.95 10.37 21.48
CA SER A 647 -21.22 11.65 20.83
C SER A 647 -20.75 12.87 21.64
N THR A 648 -20.24 12.73 22.86
CA THR A 648 -19.63 13.84 23.61
C THR A 648 -18.11 13.86 23.54
N VAL A 649 -17.49 12.79 23.01
CA VAL A 649 -16.04 12.61 23.08
C VAL A 649 -15.30 13.40 21.99
N MET A 650 -14.20 14.03 22.42
CA MET A 650 -13.13 14.55 21.57
C MET A 650 -11.78 14.03 22.08
N VAL A 651 -10.98 13.46 21.19
CA VAL A 651 -9.77 12.71 21.55
C VAL A 651 -8.58 13.09 20.66
N ARG A 652 -7.36 13.06 21.21
CA ARG A 652 -6.13 13.13 20.40
C ARG A 652 -6.10 12.01 19.38
N ARG A 653 -5.92 12.37 18.11
CA ARG A 653 -5.75 11.41 17.02
C ARG A 653 -4.60 10.44 17.31
N ASP A 654 -3.47 10.95 17.79
CA ASP A 654 -2.30 10.11 18.10
C ASP A 654 -2.59 9.06 19.19
N SER A 655 -3.42 9.40 20.18
CA SER A 655 -3.82 8.44 21.21
C SER A 655 -4.66 7.30 20.63
N LEU A 656 -5.57 7.60 19.68
CA LEU A 656 -6.31 6.58 18.95
C LEU A 656 -5.39 5.70 18.09
N LEU A 657 -4.45 6.30 17.36
CA LEU A 657 -3.50 5.56 16.51
C LEU A 657 -2.57 4.65 17.34
N LYS A 658 -2.20 5.09 18.54
CA LYS A 658 -1.39 4.30 19.48
C LYS A 658 -2.16 3.16 20.12
N ALA A 659 -3.42 3.40 20.52
CA ALA A 659 -4.26 2.38 21.14
C ALA A 659 -4.77 1.33 20.14
N GLY A 660 -4.84 1.68 18.85
CA GLY A 660 -5.51 0.91 17.81
C GLY A 660 -7.00 1.31 17.68
N PHE A 661 -7.62 0.99 16.56
CA PHE A 661 -9.00 1.42 16.24
C PHE A 661 -10.07 0.54 16.92
N LEU A 662 -11.35 0.76 16.63
CA LEU A 662 -12.43 -0.06 17.17
C LEU A 662 -12.33 -1.50 16.64
N LYS A 663 -12.52 -2.50 17.51
CA LYS A 663 -12.38 -3.93 17.18
C LYS A 663 -13.55 -4.42 16.30
N PRO A 664 -13.32 -4.98 15.09
CA PRO A 664 -14.39 -5.43 14.18
C PRO A 664 -15.35 -6.48 14.74
N ARG A 665 -14.86 -7.34 15.64
CA ARG A 665 -15.66 -8.38 16.31
C ARG A 665 -16.70 -7.83 17.31
N MET A 666 -16.65 -6.54 17.62
CA MET A 666 -17.59 -5.93 18.57
C MET A 666 -18.94 -5.70 17.87
N GLU A 667 -19.97 -6.37 18.36
CA GLU A 667 -21.34 -6.18 17.89
C GLU A 667 -22.03 -4.97 18.55
N TYR A 668 -21.62 -4.64 19.79
CA TYR A 668 -22.14 -3.54 20.60
C TYR A 668 -21.08 -3.09 21.63
N ARG A 669 -21.16 -1.85 22.15
CA ARG A 669 -20.19 -1.24 23.10
C ARG A 669 -18.75 -1.17 22.56
N GLU A 670 -18.59 -1.07 21.24
CA GLU A 670 -17.30 -0.94 20.57
C GLU A 670 -16.54 0.34 20.95
N ASP A 671 -17.28 1.40 21.27
CA ASP A 671 -16.80 2.69 21.77
C ASP A 671 -16.32 2.59 23.21
N HIS A 672 -17.13 1.97 24.07
CA HIS A 672 -16.82 1.79 25.47
C HIS A 672 -15.57 0.91 25.68
N GLU A 673 -15.42 -0.14 24.86
CA GLU A 673 -14.19 -0.94 24.80
C GLU A 673 -12.97 -0.08 24.44
N LEU A 674 -13.10 0.79 23.44
CA LEU A 674 -12.03 1.69 23.03
C LEU A 674 -11.66 2.67 24.15
N TRP A 675 -12.63 3.18 24.91
CA TRP A 675 -12.38 4.03 26.07
C TRP A 675 -11.62 3.30 27.18
N ALA A 676 -12.08 2.11 27.56
CA ALA A 676 -11.38 1.26 28.52
C ALA A 676 -9.94 0.95 28.08
N ARG A 677 -9.75 0.63 26.79
CA ARG A 677 -8.43 0.34 26.21
C ARG A 677 -7.50 1.57 26.20
N LEU A 678 -8.02 2.75 25.85
CA LEU A 678 -7.28 4.00 25.93
C LEU A 678 -6.82 4.29 27.36
N ALA A 679 -7.71 4.14 28.35
CA ALA A 679 -7.38 4.32 29.76
C ALA A 679 -6.36 3.28 30.26
N PHE A 680 -6.48 2.02 29.81
CA PHE A 680 -5.53 0.95 30.10
C PHE A 680 -4.13 1.27 29.58
N TYR A 681 -4.02 1.95 28.43
CA TYR A 681 -2.75 2.44 27.89
C TYR A 681 -2.30 3.81 28.44
N GLY A 682 -2.95 4.30 29.50
CA GLY A 682 -2.54 5.51 30.21
C GLY A 682 -3.06 6.82 29.62
N ALA A 683 -4.03 6.78 28.69
CA ALA A 683 -4.69 8.00 28.23
C ALA A 683 -5.45 8.66 29.39
N ARG A 684 -5.32 9.99 29.49
CA ARG A 684 -5.98 10.76 30.57
C ARG A 684 -7.34 11.25 30.10
N PHE A 685 -8.36 10.91 30.87
CA PHE A 685 -9.75 11.29 30.63
C PHE A 685 -10.10 12.50 31.49
N LYS A 686 -10.72 13.51 30.87
CA LYS A 686 -11.24 14.69 31.57
C LYS A 686 -12.64 15.04 31.09
N THR A 687 -13.55 15.20 32.04
CA THR A 687 -14.88 15.74 31.80
C THR A 687 -14.88 17.27 31.91
N ILE A 688 -15.79 17.91 31.18
CA ILE A 688 -16.17 19.31 31.36
C ILE A 688 -17.66 19.41 31.72
N GLU A 689 -17.96 20.31 32.66
CA GLU A 689 -19.33 20.64 33.08
C GLU A 689 -20.01 21.58 32.06
N HIS A 690 -19.93 21.21 30.78
CA HIS A 690 -20.52 21.93 29.66
C HIS A 690 -21.34 20.96 28.80
N VAL A 691 -22.49 21.41 28.28
CA VAL A 691 -23.32 20.58 27.39
C VAL A 691 -22.67 20.54 26.02
N LEU A 692 -22.14 19.38 25.63
CA LEU A 692 -21.46 19.20 24.34
C LEU A 692 -22.40 18.71 23.24
N THR A 693 -23.42 17.94 23.62
CA THR A 693 -24.31 17.29 22.65
C THR A 693 -25.72 17.16 23.23
N ASP A 694 -26.74 17.39 22.41
CA ASP A 694 -28.10 16.94 22.70
C ASP A 694 -28.27 15.50 22.17
N LEU A 695 -28.51 14.55 23.06
CA LEU A 695 -28.63 13.13 22.75
C LEU A 695 -30.09 12.78 22.46
N ARG A 696 -30.37 12.18 21.31
CA ARG A 696 -31.74 11.75 20.99
C ARG A 696 -32.03 10.37 21.59
N LEU A 697 -33.01 10.32 22.49
CA LEU A 697 -33.41 9.11 23.19
C LEU A 697 -34.80 8.67 22.69
N HIS A 698 -34.84 7.50 22.04
CA HIS A 698 -36.02 6.95 21.37
C HIS A 698 -36.01 5.41 21.37
N ALA A 699 -37.14 4.78 21.04
CA ALA A 699 -37.31 3.33 21.09
C ALA A 699 -36.41 2.54 20.12
N GLY A 700 -35.75 3.22 19.18
CA GLY A 700 -34.85 2.65 18.20
C GLY A 700 -33.36 2.79 18.53
N ASN A 701 -32.99 3.36 19.69
CA ASN A 701 -31.58 3.39 20.10
C ASN A 701 -31.05 1.96 20.23
N ASN A 702 -29.87 1.70 19.66
CA ASN A 702 -29.31 0.35 19.59
C ASN A 702 -29.06 -0.28 20.97
N GLU A 703 -28.86 0.54 22.01
CA GLU A 703 -28.73 0.12 23.40
C GLU A 703 -29.83 -0.84 23.87
N LEU A 704 -31.07 -0.60 23.44
CA LEU A 704 -32.22 -1.40 23.87
C LEU A 704 -32.17 -2.85 23.37
N ASN A 705 -31.47 -3.11 22.26
CA ASN A 705 -31.32 -4.46 21.71
C ASN A 705 -30.38 -5.34 22.54
N PHE A 706 -29.57 -4.74 23.43
CA PHE A 706 -28.47 -5.43 24.13
C PHE A 706 -28.48 -5.21 25.64
N LYS A 707 -29.53 -4.61 26.21
CA LYS A 707 -29.64 -4.32 27.66
C LYS A 707 -29.45 -5.55 28.55
N ASP A 708 -29.91 -6.71 28.12
CA ASP A 708 -29.79 -7.96 28.89
C ASP A 708 -28.33 -8.48 28.97
N ASN A 709 -27.41 -7.92 28.19
CA ASN A 709 -26.00 -8.35 28.11
C ASN A 709 -25.04 -7.52 28.96
N ASP A 710 -25.52 -6.58 29.78
CA ASP A 710 -24.66 -5.66 30.53
C ASP A 710 -23.64 -6.37 31.45
N GLY A 711 -24.06 -7.44 32.13
CA GLY A 711 -23.16 -8.26 32.95
C GLY A 711 -22.11 -9.03 32.13
N HIS A 712 -22.45 -9.42 30.89
CA HIS A 712 -21.48 -10.02 29.97
C HIS A 712 -20.39 -9.00 29.58
N TRP A 713 -20.78 -7.76 29.30
CA TRP A 713 -19.85 -6.69 28.92
C TRP A 713 -18.93 -6.27 30.07
N GLU A 714 -19.47 -6.13 31.28
CA GLU A 714 -18.65 -5.86 32.47
C GLU A 714 -17.63 -6.99 32.69
N ALA A 715 -18.05 -8.26 32.59
CA ALA A 715 -17.15 -9.40 32.71
C ALA A 715 -16.10 -9.45 31.59
N LEU A 716 -16.47 -9.11 30.36
CA LEU A 716 -15.54 -9.03 29.23
C LEU A 716 -14.48 -7.96 29.44
N LEU A 717 -14.88 -6.73 29.78
CA LEU A 717 -13.97 -5.61 30.04
C LEU A 717 -13.10 -5.89 31.26
N ALA A 718 -13.67 -6.42 32.34
CA ALA A 718 -12.90 -6.84 33.50
C ALA A 718 -11.89 -7.94 33.15
N ARG A 719 -12.26 -8.93 32.34
CA ARG A 719 -11.33 -9.97 31.90
C ARG A 719 -10.21 -9.40 31.03
N GLU A 720 -10.53 -8.50 30.10
CA GLU A 720 -9.54 -7.93 29.18
C GLU A 720 -8.63 -6.87 29.81
N TYR A 721 -9.11 -6.15 30.83
CA TYR A 721 -8.46 -4.91 31.32
C TYR A 721 -8.26 -4.82 32.84
N ARG A 722 -8.67 -5.82 33.64
CA ARG A 722 -8.47 -5.85 35.10
C ARG A 722 -7.28 -6.70 35.54
N VAL A 723 -6.86 -7.65 34.70
CA VAL A 723 -5.65 -8.44 34.89
C VAL A 723 -4.54 -7.78 34.10
N GLN A 724 -3.36 -7.54 34.68
CA GLN A 724 -2.15 -7.31 33.88
C GLN A 724 -1.84 -8.62 33.13
N GLY A 725 -2.53 -8.81 32.00
CA GLY A 725 -2.35 -9.91 31.06
C GLY A 725 -1.87 -9.40 29.70
N PRO A 726 -1.64 -10.29 28.72
CA PRO A 726 -1.15 -9.90 27.41
C PRO A 726 -2.18 -8.99 26.72
N ARG A 727 -1.84 -7.72 26.60
CA ARG A 727 -2.60 -6.72 25.87
C ARG A 727 -2.81 -7.11 24.40
N PRO A 728 -3.91 -6.71 23.73
CA PRO A 728 -4.03 -6.80 22.28
C PRO A 728 -2.78 -6.21 21.61
N LYS A 729 -2.17 -6.98 20.71
CA LYS A 729 -0.92 -6.59 20.06
C LYS A 729 -1.19 -5.87 18.76
N LYS A 730 -0.33 -4.90 18.46
CA LYS A 730 -0.27 -4.24 17.16
C LYS A 730 0.68 -4.98 16.24
N ILE A 731 0.15 -5.56 15.16
CA ILE A 731 0.87 -6.53 14.33
C ILE A 731 0.86 -6.06 12.88
N ALA A 732 2.03 -5.95 12.27
CA ALA A 732 2.16 -5.54 10.88
C ALA A 732 2.84 -6.64 10.05
N PHE A 733 2.31 -6.93 8.86
CA PHE A 733 2.95 -7.78 7.86
C PHE A 733 3.33 -6.92 6.65
N ILE A 734 4.58 -7.04 6.18
CA ILE A 734 5.10 -6.29 5.04
C ILE A 734 4.93 -7.13 3.78
N LEU A 735 4.09 -6.71 2.84
CA LEU A 735 3.93 -7.35 1.54
C LEU A 735 4.68 -6.56 0.45
N ALA A 736 5.48 -7.27 -0.35
CA ALA A 736 6.17 -6.68 -1.51
C ALA A 736 5.19 -6.20 -2.59
N CYS A 737 4.10 -6.94 -2.82
CA CYS A 737 3.03 -6.56 -3.73
C CYS A 737 1.66 -7.06 -3.23
N LEU A 738 0.58 -6.45 -3.71
CA LEU A 738 -0.80 -6.78 -3.32
C LEU A 738 -1.53 -7.67 -4.35
N GLY A 739 -0.82 -8.18 -5.35
CA GLY A 739 -1.37 -9.01 -6.41
C GLY A 739 -1.82 -10.40 -5.94
N ILE A 740 -2.63 -11.07 -6.76
CA ILE A 740 -3.11 -12.43 -6.49
C ILE A 740 -1.91 -13.39 -6.50
N SER A 741 -1.60 -13.97 -5.34
CA SER A 741 -0.60 -15.03 -5.21
C SER A 741 -0.91 -15.91 -4.00
N GLY A 742 -0.47 -17.17 -4.03
CA GLY A 742 -0.63 -18.09 -2.91
C GLY A 742 0.04 -17.56 -1.63
N GLY A 743 1.26 -17.00 -1.76
CA GLY A 743 1.98 -16.44 -0.61
C GLY A 743 1.30 -15.23 0.02
N ALA A 744 0.70 -14.35 -0.79
CA ALA A 744 -0.09 -13.23 -0.25
C ALA A 744 -1.39 -13.73 0.40
N ALA A 745 -2.06 -14.73 -0.18
CA ALA A 745 -3.29 -15.29 0.38
C ALA A 745 -3.08 -15.90 1.78
N VAL A 746 -1.98 -16.62 1.99
CA VAL A 746 -1.60 -17.17 3.30
C VAL A 746 -1.39 -16.06 4.34
N VAL A 747 -0.64 -15.01 3.99
CA VAL A 747 -0.42 -13.85 4.87
C VAL A 747 -1.74 -13.16 5.22
N LEU A 748 -2.60 -12.90 4.23
CA LEU A 748 -3.91 -12.27 4.45
C LEU A 748 -4.84 -13.14 5.32
N ARG A 749 -4.74 -14.47 5.21
CA ARG A 749 -5.46 -15.39 6.09
C ARG A 749 -4.97 -15.29 7.54
N HIS A 750 -3.66 -15.26 7.77
CA HIS A 750 -3.12 -15.00 9.11
C HIS A 750 -3.56 -13.67 9.69
N VAL A 751 -3.52 -12.59 8.90
CA VAL A 751 -4.00 -11.28 9.35
C VAL A 751 -5.48 -11.31 9.70
N SER A 752 -6.31 -12.03 8.93
CA SER A 752 -7.74 -12.21 9.24
C SER A 752 -7.94 -12.89 10.59
N MET A 753 -7.26 -14.01 10.83
CA MET A 753 -7.36 -14.74 12.10
C MET A 753 -6.92 -13.89 13.30
N LEU A 754 -5.86 -13.09 13.14
CA LEU A 754 -5.39 -12.18 14.19
C LEU A 754 -6.42 -11.07 14.49
N ILE A 755 -7.10 -10.54 13.47
CA ILE A 755 -8.19 -9.56 13.65
C ILE A 755 -9.38 -10.19 14.38
N GLU A 756 -9.76 -11.42 13.99
CA GLU A 756 -10.85 -12.19 14.63
C GLU A 756 -10.56 -12.45 16.11
N GLN A 757 -9.29 -12.71 16.46
CA GLN A 757 -8.81 -12.82 17.84
C GLN A 757 -8.79 -11.48 18.61
N GLY A 758 -9.03 -10.37 17.94
CA GLY A 758 -9.10 -9.03 18.54
C GLY A 758 -7.77 -8.28 18.60
N HIS A 759 -6.75 -8.72 17.85
CA HIS A 759 -5.50 -7.97 17.68
C HIS A 759 -5.63 -6.86 16.63
N ASP A 760 -4.77 -5.85 16.74
CA ASP A 760 -4.67 -4.77 15.74
C ASP A 760 -3.70 -5.21 14.63
N ALA A 761 -4.14 -6.11 13.75
CA ALA A 761 -3.33 -6.62 12.64
C ALA A 761 -3.63 -5.92 11.31
N PHE A 762 -2.59 -5.63 10.53
CA PHE A 762 -2.69 -4.94 9.24
C PHE A 762 -1.50 -5.23 8.30
N ILE A 763 -1.63 -4.81 7.04
CA ILE A 763 -0.60 -4.92 6.00
C ILE A 763 0.10 -3.58 5.80
N ILE A 764 1.43 -3.62 5.62
CA ILE A 764 2.24 -2.54 5.05
C ILE A 764 2.66 -2.99 3.65
N SER A 765 2.30 -2.24 2.61
CA SER A 765 2.70 -2.55 1.24
C SER A 765 3.91 -1.74 0.83
N LEU A 766 4.90 -2.41 0.22
CA LEU A 766 6.02 -1.75 -0.45
C LEU A 766 5.64 -1.23 -1.86
N SER A 767 4.53 -1.72 -2.41
CA SER A 767 4.00 -1.29 -3.72
C SER A 767 2.96 -0.20 -3.54
N ASN A 768 3.02 0.81 -4.41
CA ASN A 768 1.95 1.82 -4.48
C ASN A 768 0.74 1.34 -5.29
N GLU A 769 0.89 0.26 -6.06
CA GLU A 769 -0.11 -0.33 -6.94
C GLU A 769 -0.67 -1.66 -6.42
N GLY A 770 -1.90 -1.98 -6.83
CA GLY A 770 -2.61 -3.21 -6.46
C GLY A 770 -3.65 -3.04 -5.35
N SER A 771 -4.43 -4.10 -5.12
CA SER A 771 -5.48 -4.16 -4.10
C SER A 771 -5.67 -5.59 -3.62
N ILE A 772 -6.08 -5.76 -2.35
CA ILE A 772 -6.41 -7.06 -1.76
C ILE A 772 -7.90 -7.42 -1.87
N GLU A 773 -8.70 -6.66 -2.63
CA GLU A 773 -10.14 -6.91 -2.80
C GLU A 773 -10.46 -8.34 -3.27
N TRP A 774 -9.57 -8.94 -4.06
CA TRP A 774 -9.67 -10.31 -4.52
C TRP A 774 -9.71 -11.35 -3.38
N PHE A 775 -9.16 -11.02 -2.21
CA PHE A 775 -9.19 -11.88 -1.03
C PHE A 775 -10.53 -11.82 -0.28
N GLY A 776 -11.30 -10.73 -0.45
CA GLY A 776 -12.68 -10.64 0.04
C GLY A 776 -12.87 -10.34 1.53
N ASN A 777 -11.81 -9.95 2.26
CA ASN A 777 -11.93 -9.53 3.68
C ASN A 777 -11.75 -8.00 3.85
N PRO A 778 -12.84 -7.21 3.98
CA PRO A 778 -12.76 -5.76 4.10
C PRO A 778 -12.23 -5.27 5.47
N ALA A 779 -12.05 -6.16 6.45
CA ALA A 779 -11.49 -5.79 7.75
C ALA A 779 -9.97 -5.63 7.72
N ILE A 780 -9.28 -6.24 6.74
CA ILE A 780 -7.84 -6.11 6.57
C ILE A 780 -7.53 -4.69 6.08
N ARG A 781 -6.75 -3.97 6.88
CA ARG A 781 -6.26 -2.63 6.53
C ARG A 781 -4.92 -2.75 5.84
N VAL A 782 -4.73 -1.97 4.78
CA VAL A 782 -3.47 -1.89 4.03
C VAL A 782 -2.99 -0.44 4.06
N TYR A 783 -1.73 -0.25 4.44
CA TYR A 783 -1.07 1.05 4.44
C TYR A 783 0.13 1.00 3.49
N ARG A 784 0.32 2.07 2.72
CA ARG A 784 1.53 2.26 1.92
C ARG A 784 2.67 2.85 2.77
N LEU A 785 3.88 2.86 2.22
CA LEU A 785 5.06 3.39 2.91
C LEU A 785 4.96 4.88 3.28
N ASP A 786 4.31 5.68 2.45
CA ASP A 786 4.01 7.10 2.71
C ASP A 786 2.91 7.29 3.78
N GLU A 787 2.17 6.23 4.09
CA GLU A 787 1.07 6.21 5.06
C GLU A 787 1.46 5.62 6.43
N LEU A 788 2.74 5.31 6.67
CA LEU A 788 3.21 4.69 7.93
C LEU A 788 2.82 5.48 9.19
N SER A 789 2.71 6.80 9.09
CA SER A 789 2.22 7.64 10.19
C SER A 789 0.74 7.37 10.52
N ARG A 790 -0.09 7.04 9.52
CA ARG A 790 -1.53 6.71 9.69
C ARG A 790 -1.74 5.38 10.38
N CYS A 791 -0.79 4.45 10.26
CA CYS A 791 -0.88 3.16 10.93
C CYS A 791 -0.23 3.17 12.32
N GLY A 792 0.32 4.29 12.79
CA GLY A 792 1.05 4.38 14.07
C GLY A 792 2.23 3.40 14.14
N ALA A 793 3.11 3.49 13.14
CA ALA A 793 4.26 2.60 12.98
C ALA A 793 5.25 2.65 14.17
N ASP A 794 5.24 3.72 14.96
CA ASP A 794 6.07 3.91 16.16
C ASP A 794 5.73 2.97 17.34
N ASN A 795 4.62 2.24 17.27
CA ASN A 795 4.14 1.37 18.35
C ASN A 795 3.77 -0.04 17.88
N ILE A 796 4.48 -0.59 16.89
CA ILE A 796 4.27 -1.97 16.43
C ILE A 796 4.86 -2.95 17.45
N ASP A 797 4.06 -3.92 17.90
CA ASP A 797 4.52 -4.99 18.79
C ASP A 797 5.27 -6.07 18.02
N LEU A 798 4.73 -6.51 16.89
CA LEU A 798 5.34 -7.50 16.01
C LEU A 798 5.30 -7.03 14.56
N LEU A 799 6.46 -7.06 13.90
CA LEU A 799 6.60 -6.74 12.49
C LEU A 799 7.10 -7.98 11.74
N PHE A 800 6.36 -8.39 10.72
CA PHE A 800 6.66 -9.56 9.90
C PHE A 800 7.10 -9.14 8.50
N ALA A 801 8.32 -9.49 8.11
CA ALA A 801 8.70 -9.61 6.71
C ALA A 801 8.04 -10.87 6.13
N THR A 802 7.68 -10.88 4.85
CA THR A 802 6.97 -12.03 4.24
C THR A 802 7.58 -12.52 2.92
N PHE A 803 8.61 -11.83 2.44
CA PHE A 803 9.41 -12.17 1.25
C PHE A 803 10.82 -11.59 1.42
N TRP A 804 11.83 -12.14 0.75
CA TRP A 804 13.24 -11.78 1.01
C TRP A 804 13.52 -10.29 0.78
N THR A 805 12.85 -9.65 -0.18
CA THR A 805 12.99 -8.20 -0.43
C THR A 805 12.38 -7.33 0.67
N THR A 806 11.53 -7.90 1.53
CA THR A 806 10.89 -7.19 2.64
C THR A 806 11.72 -7.23 3.93
N VAL A 807 12.76 -8.06 3.99
CA VAL A 807 13.56 -8.28 5.20
C VAL A 807 14.31 -7.02 5.63
N ASP A 808 14.88 -6.27 4.69
CA ASP A 808 15.57 -5.00 4.96
C ASP A 808 14.67 -3.96 5.65
N TRP A 809 13.35 -4.07 5.47
CA TRP A 809 12.39 -3.17 6.09
C TRP A 809 12.15 -3.45 7.57
N LEU A 810 12.54 -4.63 8.07
CA LEU A 810 12.55 -4.91 9.50
C LEU A 810 13.44 -3.92 10.25
N GLU A 811 14.54 -3.45 9.66
CA GLU A 811 15.42 -2.44 10.26
C GLU A 811 14.90 -1.01 10.12
N ARG A 812 14.07 -0.74 9.10
CA ARG A 812 13.58 0.61 8.78
C ARG A 812 12.31 0.98 9.55
N ILE A 813 11.50 -0.01 9.91
CA ILE A 813 10.22 0.21 10.59
C ILE A 813 10.39 -0.16 12.07
N PRO A 814 10.12 0.77 13.01
CA PRO A 814 10.28 0.49 14.43
C PRO A 814 9.25 -0.55 14.90
N ALA A 815 9.72 -1.59 15.57
CA ALA A 815 8.88 -2.62 16.18
C ALA A 815 9.58 -3.27 17.37
N ARG A 816 8.80 -3.75 18.35
CA ARG A 816 9.35 -4.40 19.55
C ARG A 816 9.94 -5.78 19.26
N ARG A 817 9.29 -6.55 18.40
CA ARG A 817 9.77 -7.84 17.88
C ARG A 817 9.71 -7.80 16.36
N LYS A 818 10.76 -8.31 15.72
CA LYS A 818 10.91 -8.38 14.27
C LYS A 818 11.02 -9.84 13.89
N LEU A 819 10.20 -10.27 12.94
CA LEU A 819 10.08 -11.65 12.53
C LEU A 819 10.11 -11.74 11.00
N TYR A 820 10.64 -12.84 10.49
CA TYR A 820 10.56 -13.19 9.08
C TYR A 820 9.62 -14.39 8.91
N PHE A 821 8.47 -14.15 8.28
CA PHE A 821 7.47 -15.15 7.91
C PHE A 821 7.87 -15.85 6.60
N VAL A 822 8.66 -16.92 6.74
CA VAL A 822 9.26 -17.66 5.62
C VAL A 822 8.28 -18.68 5.08
N GLN A 823 7.89 -18.49 3.82
CA GLN A 823 6.92 -19.35 3.16
C GLN A 823 7.58 -20.42 2.28
N SER A 824 8.80 -20.19 1.80
CA SER A 824 9.50 -21.12 0.91
C SER A 824 11.01 -21.01 1.09
N ASP A 825 11.73 -21.91 0.43
CA ASP A 825 13.10 -21.65 0.03
C ASP A 825 13.08 -20.74 -1.20
N GLU A 826 13.20 -19.44 -0.97
CA GLU A 826 13.02 -18.42 -2.01
C GLU A 826 14.19 -18.40 -3.00
N ARG A 827 15.31 -19.08 -2.69
CA ARG A 827 16.43 -19.30 -3.61
C ARG A 827 15.99 -20.11 -4.84
N LEU A 828 14.99 -20.98 -4.67
CA LEU A 828 14.48 -21.84 -5.74
C LEU A 828 13.65 -21.08 -6.79
N PHE A 829 13.39 -19.79 -6.58
CA PHE A 829 12.65 -18.94 -7.53
C PHE A 829 13.55 -18.29 -8.58
N TYR A 830 14.87 -18.40 -8.43
CA TYR A 830 15.85 -17.75 -9.27
C TYR A 830 16.81 -18.77 -9.85
N GLU A 831 17.38 -18.47 -11.01
CA GLU A 831 18.45 -19.30 -11.60
C GLU A 831 19.82 -18.71 -11.28
N GLU A 832 19.94 -17.38 -11.19
CA GLU A 832 21.21 -16.69 -10.99
C GLU A 832 21.77 -16.88 -9.57
N ASP A 833 23.01 -17.37 -9.48
CA ASP A 833 23.70 -17.61 -8.20
C ASP A 833 23.87 -16.34 -7.35
N ALA A 834 24.04 -15.18 -7.98
CA ALA A 834 24.15 -13.91 -7.29
C ALA A 834 22.87 -13.55 -6.53
N VAL A 835 21.69 -13.78 -7.14
CA VAL A 835 20.39 -13.52 -6.50
C VAL A 835 20.13 -14.57 -5.42
N LYS A 836 20.44 -15.84 -5.68
CA LYS A 836 20.37 -16.90 -4.67
C LYS A 836 21.20 -16.57 -3.42
N ALA A 837 22.39 -16.00 -3.60
CA ALA A 837 23.25 -15.57 -2.50
C ALA A 837 22.64 -14.40 -1.71
N GLN A 838 22.01 -13.43 -2.37
CA GLN A 838 21.28 -12.33 -1.71
C GLN A 838 20.11 -12.85 -0.88
N VAL A 839 19.30 -13.75 -1.46
CA VAL A 839 18.19 -14.39 -0.74
C VAL A 839 18.71 -15.16 0.47
N ALA A 840 19.78 -15.95 0.30
CA ALA A 840 20.40 -16.72 1.38
C ALA A 840 20.88 -15.83 2.54
N ALA A 841 21.41 -14.64 2.24
CA ALA A 841 21.83 -13.68 3.27
C ALA A 841 20.66 -13.22 4.16
N THR A 842 19.44 -13.17 3.64
CA THR A 842 18.24 -12.82 4.43
C THR A 842 17.88 -13.85 5.50
N TYR A 843 18.38 -15.08 5.38
CA TYR A 843 18.23 -16.14 6.39
C TYR A 843 19.31 -16.12 7.48
N GLN A 844 20.22 -15.15 7.44
CA GLN A 844 21.30 -14.97 8.43
C GLN A 844 21.03 -13.79 9.39
N GLY A 845 19.89 -13.12 9.26
CA GLY A 845 19.50 -12.00 10.11
C GLY A 845 19.28 -12.40 11.58
N SER A 846 19.39 -11.41 12.48
CA SER A 846 19.20 -11.57 13.93
C SER A 846 17.73 -11.50 14.39
N HIS A 847 16.79 -11.44 13.45
CA HIS A 847 15.35 -11.47 13.72
C HIS A 847 14.86 -12.90 13.97
N GLU A 848 13.66 -13.04 14.54
CA GLU A 848 13.05 -14.36 14.71
C GLU A 848 12.50 -14.88 13.37
N TYR A 849 12.32 -16.18 13.24
CA TYR A 849 11.75 -16.79 12.05
C TYR A 849 10.44 -17.49 12.38
N VAL A 850 9.46 -17.33 11.50
CA VAL A 850 8.22 -18.09 11.52
C VAL A 850 8.11 -18.80 10.19
N ALA A 851 8.03 -20.13 10.22
CA ALA A 851 8.02 -20.95 9.02
C ALA A 851 6.72 -21.74 8.92
N ILE A 852 6.18 -21.83 7.71
CA ILE A 852 4.87 -22.45 7.45
C ILE A 852 4.91 -23.98 7.31
N ALA A 853 6.12 -24.55 7.24
CA ALA A 853 6.35 -25.96 6.98
C ALA A 853 7.55 -26.46 7.80
N GLN A 854 7.50 -27.70 8.27
CA GLN A 854 8.55 -28.29 9.08
C GLN A 854 9.87 -28.41 8.31
N TRP A 855 9.82 -28.70 7.00
CA TRP A 855 11.03 -28.75 6.18
C TRP A 855 11.75 -27.39 6.08
N ILE A 856 11.01 -26.27 6.12
CA ILE A 856 11.58 -24.91 6.15
C ILE A 856 12.23 -24.64 7.51
N CYS A 857 11.58 -25.07 8.62
CA CYS A 857 12.20 -25.00 9.94
C CYS A 857 13.55 -25.71 9.98
N ASN A 858 13.62 -26.90 9.38
CA ASN A 858 14.84 -27.69 9.32
C ASN A 858 15.90 -27.03 8.43
N MET A 859 15.51 -26.46 7.30
CA MET A 859 16.42 -25.69 6.43
C MET A 859 17.04 -24.50 7.18
N LEU A 860 16.23 -23.68 7.84
CA LEU A 860 16.70 -22.52 8.61
C LEU A 860 17.64 -22.93 9.76
N ARG A 861 17.34 -24.02 10.47
CA ARG A 861 18.18 -24.54 11.56
C ARG A 861 19.48 -25.15 11.06
N ASN A 862 19.40 -26.04 10.07
CA ASN A 862 20.52 -26.88 9.66
C ASN A 862 21.47 -26.16 8.70
N GLU A 863 20.95 -25.37 7.76
CA GLU A 863 21.76 -24.66 6.76
C GLU A 863 22.23 -23.29 7.26
N TYR A 864 21.43 -22.62 8.11
CA TYR A 864 21.69 -21.23 8.53
C TYR A 864 21.89 -21.05 10.03
N GLY A 865 21.87 -22.14 10.82
CA GLY A 865 22.13 -22.09 12.26
C GLY A 865 21.07 -21.33 13.07
N GLN A 866 19.87 -21.13 12.52
CA GLN A 866 18.83 -20.34 13.18
C GLN A 866 18.13 -21.15 14.28
N ASN A 867 18.35 -20.76 15.53
CA ASN A 867 17.79 -21.46 16.69
C ASN A 867 16.39 -20.95 17.09
N ALA A 868 16.02 -19.73 16.69
CA ALA A 868 14.74 -19.08 17.00
C ALA A 868 13.75 -19.19 15.82
N VAL A 869 13.38 -20.43 15.48
CA VAL A 869 12.42 -20.72 14.39
C VAL A 869 11.15 -21.31 14.95
N HIS A 870 10.06 -20.56 14.82
CA HIS A 870 8.70 -20.96 15.19
C HIS A 870 8.03 -21.68 14.02
N TYR A 871 7.38 -22.81 14.31
CA TYR A 871 6.60 -23.53 13.31
C TYR A 871 5.13 -23.11 13.41
N VAL A 872 4.56 -22.62 12.31
CA VAL A 872 3.14 -22.26 12.21
C VAL A 872 2.58 -22.95 10.96
N PRO A 873 1.98 -24.15 11.07
CA PRO A 873 1.54 -24.92 9.92
C PRO A 873 0.51 -24.15 9.09
N ASN A 874 0.54 -24.32 7.78
CA ASN A 874 -0.57 -23.92 6.93
C ASN A 874 -1.82 -24.78 7.19
N GLY A 875 -3.01 -24.22 6.92
CA GLY A 875 -4.28 -24.95 6.93
C GLY A 875 -4.98 -24.94 5.57
N LEU A 876 -5.94 -25.84 5.39
CA LEU A 876 -6.89 -25.86 4.29
C LEU A 876 -8.24 -25.30 4.76
N ASP A 877 -8.87 -24.47 3.92
CA ASP A 877 -10.24 -24.03 4.14
C ASP A 877 -11.22 -25.13 3.72
N GLN A 878 -11.69 -25.90 4.71
CA GLN A 878 -12.63 -27.01 4.50
C GLN A 878 -14.07 -26.55 4.20
N GLU A 879 -14.39 -25.26 4.41
CA GLU A 879 -15.65 -24.67 3.94
C GLU A 879 -15.58 -24.30 2.45
N MET A 880 -14.38 -24.12 1.92
CA MET A 880 -14.15 -23.86 0.50
C MET A 880 -13.98 -25.15 -0.32
N PHE A 881 -13.17 -26.08 0.19
CA PHE A 881 -12.85 -27.34 -0.48
C PHE A 881 -13.52 -28.52 0.22
N TYR A 882 -14.59 -29.00 -0.40
CA TYR A 882 -15.33 -30.17 0.02
C TYR A 882 -15.94 -30.86 -1.21
N PRO A 883 -16.40 -32.12 -1.10
CA PRO A 883 -16.99 -32.84 -2.22
C PRO A 883 -18.28 -32.18 -2.70
N ASP A 884 -18.33 -31.81 -3.97
CA ASP A 884 -19.51 -31.22 -4.61
C ASP A 884 -20.02 -32.11 -5.77
N SER A 885 -21.17 -31.76 -6.33
CA SER A 885 -21.70 -32.37 -7.53
C SER A 885 -20.75 -32.10 -8.71
N PRO A 886 -20.37 -33.13 -9.50
CA PRO A 886 -19.47 -32.94 -10.61
C PRO A 886 -20.12 -32.09 -11.72
N LEU A 887 -19.32 -31.26 -12.38
CA LEU A 887 -19.73 -30.42 -13.52
C LEU A 887 -20.26 -31.25 -14.70
N GLN A 888 -19.77 -32.48 -14.81
CA GLN A 888 -20.19 -33.48 -15.78
C GLN A 888 -20.12 -34.85 -15.13
N GLU A 889 -21.12 -35.71 -15.38
CA GLU A 889 -21.13 -37.09 -14.91
C GLU A 889 -19.80 -37.78 -15.21
N LYS A 890 -19.28 -38.49 -14.23
CA LYS A 890 -18.02 -39.22 -14.32
C LYS A 890 -18.24 -40.50 -15.12
N ASN A 891 -17.35 -40.79 -16.06
CA ASN A 891 -17.38 -42.04 -16.80
C ASN A 891 -16.60 -43.11 -16.04
N PRO A 892 -17.24 -44.18 -15.53
CA PRO A 892 -16.55 -45.23 -14.81
C PRO A 892 -15.58 -46.04 -15.68
N GLU A 893 -15.78 -46.08 -17.00
CA GLU A 893 -14.92 -46.81 -17.94
C GLU A 893 -13.72 -45.98 -18.42
N ARG A 894 -13.81 -44.65 -18.35
CA ARG A 894 -12.76 -43.71 -18.80
C ARG A 894 -12.52 -42.65 -17.73
N PRO A 895 -11.68 -42.94 -16.70
CA PRO A 895 -11.44 -42.03 -15.59
C PRO A 895 -10.93 -40.66 -16.04
N ARG A 896 -11.29 -39.62 -15.31
CA ARG A 896 -10.88 -38.25 -15.61
C ARG A 896 -9.64 -37.86 -14.83
N VAL A 897 -8.58 -37.51 -15.56
CA VAL A 897 -7.29 -37.07 -15.01
C VAL A 897 -7.14 -35.56 -15.18
N LEU A 898 -6.91 -34.88 -14.06
CA LEU A 898 -6.65 -33.45 -13.99
C LEU A 898 -5.14 -33.20 -13.92
N ILE A 899 -4.66 -32.27 -14.73
CA ILE A 899 -3.37 -31.61 -14.55
C ILE A 899 -3.61 -30.12 -14.30
N GLU A 900 -2.94 -29.55 -13.29
CA GLU A 900 -3.13 -28.15 -12.93
C GLU A 900 -1.81 -27.42 -12.65
N GLY A 901 -1.78 -26.17 -13.09
CA GLY A 901 -0.71 -25.23 -12.83
C GLY A 901 -0.55 -24.24 -13.98
N PRO A 902 0.03 -23.05 -13.75
CA PRO A 902 0.37 -22.13 -14.84
C PRO A 902 1.34 -22.80 -15.83
N ILE A 903 0.86 -23.02 -17.05
CA ILE A 903 1.63 -23.64 -18.15
C ILE A 903 2.85 -22.81 -18.52
N SER A 904 2.77 -21.47 -18.38
CA SER A 904 3.89 -20.59 -18.65
C SER A 904 5.04 -20.69 -17.63
N VAL A 905 4.90 -21.47 -16.56
CA VAL A 905 5.89 -21.59 -15.48
C VAL A 905 6.55 -22.99 -15.55
N PRO A 906 7.81 -23.09 -16.02
CA PRO A 906 8.45 -24.38 -16.31
C PRO A 906 8.51 -25.35 -15.12
N PHE A 907 8.77 -24.84 -13.91
CA PHE A 907 8.87 -25.69 -12.73
C PHE A 907 7.52 -26.24 -12.24
N LYS A 908 6.38 -25.84 -12.83
CA LYS A 908 5.07 -26.45 -12.52
C LYS A 908 4.88 -27.81 -13.18
N GLY A 909 5.70 -28.17 -14.16
CA GLY A 909 5.77 -29.53 -14.70
C GLY A 909 4.57 -29.92 -15.58
N MET A 910 3.90 -28.94 -16.19
CA MET A 910 2.66 -29.18 -16.96
C MET A 910 2.91 -30.02 -18.22
N ALA A 911 4.04 -29.82 -18.89
CA ALA A 911 4.39 -30.57 -20.09
C ALA A 911 4.70 -32.03 -19.75
N GLU A 912 5.45 -32.27 -18.69
CA GLU A 912 5.78 -33.60 -18.18
C GLU A 912 4.53 -34.34 -17.70
N ALA A 913 3.61 -33.64 -17.02
CA ALA A 913 2.34 -34.19 -16.60
C ALA A 913 1.46 -34.58 -17.80
N TYR A 914 1.40 -33.74 -18.84
CA TYR A 914 0.69 -34.05 -20.09
C TYR A 914 1.31 -35.27 -20.80
N GLU A 915 2.63 -35.30 -20.95
CA GLU A 915 3.38 -36.39 -21.57
C GLU A 915 3.18 -37.75 -20.86
N ALA A 916 2.96 -37.73 -19.55
CA ALA A 916 2.66 -38.93 -18.78
C ALA A 916 1.31 -39.54 -19.15
N ILE A 917 0.32 -38.73 -19.52
CA ILE A 917 -1.08 -39.16 -19.64
C ILE A 917 -1.65 -39.12 -21.07
N LYS A 918 -0.97 -38.46 -22.03
CA LYS A 918 -1.49 -38.25 -23.39
C LYS A 918 -1.87 -39.54 -24.15
N ASP A 919 -1.18 -40.64 -23.85
CA ASP A 919 -1.36 -41.95 -24.50
C ASP A 919 -2.26 -42.91 -23.68
N LEU A 920 -2.75 -42.47 -22.52
CA LEU A 920 -3.66 -43.25 -21.69
C LEU A 920 -5.11 -43.03 -22.15
N ASP A 921 -5.94 -44.07 -22.04
CA ASP A 921 -7.37 -43.95 -22.34
C ASP A 921 -8.13 -43.32 -21.16
N CYS A 922 -7.91 -42.01 -20.97
CA CYS A 922 -8.55 -41.21 -19.93
C CYS A 922 -9.13 -39.92 -20.52
N GLU A 923 -10.03 -39.28 -19.78
CA GLU A 923 -10.40 -37.89 -20.06
C GLU A 923 -9.34 -36.97 -19.48
N ILE A 924 -8.78 -36.07 -20.29
CA ILE A 924 -7.73 -35.12 -19.87
C ILE A 924 -8.36 -33.76 -19.63
N TRP A 925 -8.34 -33.32 -18.38
CA TRP A 925 -8.76 -31.98 -17.99
C TRP A 925 -7.55 -31.16 -17.57
N ILE A 926 -7.53 -29.89 -17.99
CA ILE A 926 -6.39 -28.99 -17.76
C ILE A 926 -6.89 -27.70 -17.12
N VAL A 927 -6.24 -27.29 -16.03
CA VAL A 927 -6.43 -25.96 -15.41
C VAL A 927 -5.12 -25.19 -15.49
N SER A 928 -5.18 -23.96 -15.99
CA SER A 928 -4.02 -23.05 -16.06
C SER A 928 -4.40 -21.63 -15.69
N SER A 929 -3.65 -21.01 -14.79
CA SER A 929 -3.80 -19.58 -14.47
C SER A 929 -3.12 -18.67 -15.48
N SER A 930 -2.05 -19.14 -16.15
CA SER A 930 -1.33 -18.43 -17.20
C SER A 930 -0.70 -19.39 -18.22
N GLY A 931 -0.74 -19.02 -19.50
CA GLY A 931 -0.38 -19.91 -20.60
C GLY A 931 -1.51 -20.85 -20.99
N ARG A 932 -1.45 -21.37 -22.23
CA ARG A 932 -2.44 -22.28 -22.81
C ARG A 932 -1.78 -23.59 -23.23
N PRO A 933 -2.53 -24.72 -23.26
CA PRO A 933 -2.04 -25.98 -23.82
C PRO A 933 -1.50 -25.77 -25.23
N GLU A 934 -0.43 -26.47 -25.58
CA GLU A 934 0.13 -26.39 -26.92
C GLU A 934 -0.86 -26.91 -27.97
N ALA A 935 -0.72 -26.45 -29.22
CA ALA A 935 -1.65 -26.80 -30.29
C ALA A 935 -1.75 -28.33 -30.55
N HIS A 936 -0.70 -29.08 -30.19
CA HIS A 936 -0.65 -30.52 -30.34
C HIS A 936 -1.17 -31.29 -29.11
N TRP A 937 -1.56 -30.61 -28.03
CA TRP A 937 -2.08 -31.26 -26.84
C TRP A 937 -3.54 -31.68 -27.04
N ARG A 938 -3.83 -32.96 -26.85
CA ARG A 938 -5.19 -33.50 -26.80
C ARG A 938 -5.73 -33.38 -25.39
N TYR A 939 -6.85 -32.68 -25.24
CA TYR A 939 -7.57 -32.59 -23.98
C TYR A 939 -9.08 -32.56 -24.21
N ASP A 940 -9.83 -33.05 -23.23
CA ASP A 940 -11.29 -33.06 -23.26
C ASP A 940 -11.85 -31.72 -22.72
N ARG A 941 -11.15 -31.08 -21.76
CA ARG A 941 -11.56 -29.76 -21.24
C ARG A 941 -10.39 -28.91 -20.74
N PHE A 942 -10.43 -27.62 -21.04
CA PHE A 942 -9.45 -26.63 -20.57
C PHE A 942 -10.16 -25.49 -19.83
N PHE A 943 -9.62 -25.15 -18.65
CA PHE A 943 -10.08 -24.04 -17.84
C PHE A 943 -8.95 -23.03 -17.66
N GLN A 944 -9.23 -21.77 -17.96
CA GLN A 944 -8.27 -20.68 -17.87
C GLN A 944 -8.66 -19.72 -16.76
N SER A 945 -7.71 -19.39 -15.86
CA SER A 945 -7.86 -18.36 -14.82
C SER A 945 -9.13 -18.53 -13.97
N VAL A 946 -9.34 -19.75 -13.47
CA VAL A 946 -10.51 -20.13 -12.66
C VAL A 946 -10.51 -19.39 -11.33
N ASN A 947 -11.68 -18.92 -10.90
CA ASN A 947 -11.82 -18.35 -9.56
C ASN A 947 -11.58 -19.43 -8.50
N HIS A 948 -10.80 -19.13 -7.46
CA HIS A 948 -10.43 -20.09 -6.43
C HIS A 948 -11.64 -20.78 -5.79
N ALA A 949 -12.74 -20.06 -5.56
CA ALA A 949 -13.98 -20.63 -5.02
C ALA A 949 -14.67 -21.64 -5.96
N GLU A 950 -14.38 -21.57 -7.27
CA GLU A 950 -14.94 -22.47 -8.28
C GLU A 950 -14.10 -23.75 -8.49
N MET A 951 -12.84 -23.75 -8.03
CA MET A 951 -11.92 -24.89 -8.20
C MET A 951 -12.46 -26.19 -7.61
N ARG A 952 -13.19 -26.12 -6.49
CA ARG A 952 -13.84 -27.28 -5.87
C ARG A 952 -14.70 -28.08 -6.85
N HIS A 953 -15.42 -27.40 -7.75
CA HIS A 953 -16.30 -28.06 -8.72
C HIS A 953 -15.49 -28.83 -9.76
N ILE A 954 -14.33 -28.30 -10.14
CA ILE A 954 -13.42 -28.96 -11.08
C ILE A 954 -12.79 -30.17 -10.40
N TYR A 955 -12.25 -30.02 -9.19
CA TYR A 955 -11.68 -31.15 -8.45
C TYR A 955 -12.71 -32.26 -8.22
N SER A 956 -13.92 -31.94 -7.74
CA SER A 956 -14.97 -32.95 -7.56
C SER A 956 -15.45 -33.60 -8.87
N SER A 957 -15.17 -32.97 -10.01
CA SER A 957 -15.43 -33.56 -11.33
C SER A 957 -14.38 -34.59 -11.75
N CYS A 958 -13.18 -34.57 -11.17
CA CYS A 958 -12.06 -35.41 -11.60
C CYS A 958 -11.88 -36.61 -10.67
N ASP A 959 -11.27 -37.68 -11.20
CA ASP A 959 -11.00 -38.91 -10.43
C ASP A 959 -9.57 -38.94 -9.91
N ILE A 960 -8.64 -38.44 -10.72
CA ILE A 960 -7.21 -38.42 -10.43
C ILE A 960 -6.68 -37.00 -10.66
N LEU A 961 -5.91 -36.47 -9.73
CA LEU A 961 -5.02 -35.32 -9.95
C LEU A 961 -3.60 -35.84 -10.18
N LEU A 962 -2.96 -35.41 -11.26
CA LEU A 962 -1.53 -35.57 -11.49
C LEU A 962 -0.82 -34.23 -11.33
N LYS A 963 0.06 -34.14 -10.32
CA LYS A 963 0.82 -32.93 -10.01
C LYS A 963 2.32 -33.20 -10.10
N MET A 964 2.99 -32.60 -11.08
CA MET A 964 4.42 -32.82 -11.39
C MET A 964 5.31 -31.60 -11.10
N SER A 965 4.88 -30.72 -10.19
CA SER A 965 5.62 -29.50 -9.88
C SER A 965 6.91 -29.80 -9.12
N ARG A 966 8.00 -29.12 -9.51
CA ARG A 966 9.35 -29.25 -8.94
C ARG A 966 9.58 -28.32 -7.75
N VAL A 967 8.84 -27.22 -7.69
CA VAL A 967 8.90 -26.22 -6.61
C VAL A 967 7.49 -25.98 -6.09
N GLU A 968 7.27 -26.39 -4.84
CA GLU A 968 6.08 -26.09 -4.05
C GLU A 968 6.51 -25.81 -2.61
N SER A 969 5.97 -24.72 -2.07
CA SER A 969 6.23 -24.27 -0.70
C SER A 969 5.46 -25.12 0.32
N PHE A 970 4.14 -25.10 0.16
CA PHE A 970 3.18 -26.03 0.74
C PHE A 970 2.30 -26.47 -0.43
N ALA A 971 2.27 -27.77 -0.76
CA ALA A 971 1.61 -28.26 -1.96
C ALA A 971 0.08 -28.25 -1.78
N TYR A 972 -0.56 -27.08 -1.90
CA TYR A 972 -2.01 -26.95 -1.72
C TYR A 972 -2.87 -27.78 -2.70
N PRO A 973 -2.61 -27.77 -4.02
CA PRO A 973 -3.53 -28.39 -4.98
C PRO A 973 -3.79 -29.89 -4.76
N PRO A 974 -2.78 -30.72 -4.41
CA PRO A 974 -3.07 -32.09 -4.00
C PRO A 974 -3.96 -32.22 -2.77
N LEU A 975 -3.78 -31.37 -1.76
CA LEU A 975 -4.60 -31.40 -0.54
C LEU A 975 -6.03 -30.92 -0.81
N GLU A 976 -6.20 -29.87 -1.62
CA GLU A 976 -7.51 -29.40 -2.13
C GLU A 976 -8.22 -30.50 -2.92
N ALA A 977 -7.50 -31.20 -3.80
CA ALA A 977 -8.05 -32.27 -4.61
C ALA A 977 -8.46 -33.49 -3.76
N MET A 978 -7.66 -33.86 -2.74
CA MET A 978 -8.04 -34.87 -1.75
C MET A 978 -9.34 -34.48 -1.05
N ALA A 979 -9.47 -33.21 -0.61
CA ALA A 979 -10.66 -32.70 0.06
C ALA A 979 -11.92 -32.73 -0.83
N CYS A 980 -11.74 -32.68 -2.14
CA CYS A 980 -12.81 -32.74 -3.13
C CYS A 980 -13.06 -34.16 -3.68
N GLY A 981 -12.29 -35.17 -3.26
CA GLY A 981 -12.46 -36.56 -3.62
C GLY A 981 -11.65 -37.09 -4.80
N CYS A 982 -10.52 -36.45 -5.15
CA CYS A 982 -9.57 -36.99 -6.12
C CYS A 982 -8.59 -37.96 -5.45
N ALA A 983 -8.20 -39.02 -6.16
CA ALA A 983 -6.94 -39.70 -5.88
C ALA A 983 -5.79 -38.84 -6.44
N VAL A 984 -4.62 -38.89 -5.80
CA VAL A 984 -3.51 -38.00 -6.17
C VAL A 984 -2.29 -38.80 -6.58
N VAL A 985 -1.65 -38.35 -7.65
CA VAL A 985 -0.26 -38.68 -8.00
C VAL A 985 0.57 -37.40 -7.88
N LEU A 986 1.61 -37.43 -7.05
CA LEU A 986 2.45 -36.28 -6.75
C LEU A 986 3.92 -36.59 -7.07
N GLY A 987 4.53 -35.78 -7.93
CA GLY A 987 5.99 -35.77 -8.11
C GLY A 987 6.68 -35.29 -6.83
N GLU A 988 7.81 -35.90 -6.49
CA GLU A 988 8.58 -35.54 -5.30
C GLU A 988 8.92 -34.04 -5.29
N VAL A 989 8.45 -33.36 -4.24
CA VAL A 989 8.65 -31.93 -4.04
C VAL A 989 8.67 -31.63 -2.53
N LYS A 990 9.50 -30.68 -2.11
CA LYS A 990 9.70 -30.34 -0.68
C LYS A 990 8.37 -30.02 0.03
N GLY A 991 7.51 -29.20 -0.58
CA GLY A 991 6.21 -28.83 0.00
C GLY A 991 5.21 -29.97 0.14
N GLY A 992 5.45 -31.14 -0.46
CA GLY A 992 4.63 -32.34 -0.25
C GLY A 992 5.00 -33.13 1.00
N VAL A 993 6.20 -32.93 1.57
CA VAL A 993 6.72 -33.75 2.70
C VAL A 993 5.85 -33.63 3.96
N GLU A 994 5.11 -32.53 4.11
CA GLU A 994 4.31 -32.26 5.31
C GLU A 994 3.16 -33.26 5.50
N TYR A 995 2.50 -33.69 4.42
CA TYR A 995 1.32 -34.55 4.50
C TYR A 995 1.30 -35.70 3.51
N ALA A 996 2.14 -35.69 2.47
CA ALA A 996 2.13 -36.72 1.44
C ALA A 996 2.84 -37.98 1.94
N GLU A 997 2.13 -39.10 1.99
CA GLU A 997 2.66 -40.41 2.33
C GLU A 997 2.40 -41.39 1.18
N ASP A 998 3.47 -41.91 0.59
CA ASP A 998 3.36 -42.80 -0.57
C ASP A 998 2.60 -44.08 -0.23
N ASN A 999 1.67 -44.44 -1.11
CA ASN A 999 0.78 -45.59 -1.01
C ASN A 999 -0.18 -45.58 0.22
N VAL A 1000 -0.17 -44.51 1.02
CA VAL A 1000 -1.07 -44.29 2.16
C VAL A 1000 -2.21 -43.37 1.73
N ASN A 1001 -1.90 -42.12 1.34
CA ASN A 1001 -2.90 -41.14 0.93
C ASN A 1001 -2.74 -40.64 -0.52
N LEU A 1002 -1.59 -40.90 -1.15
CA LEU A 1002 -1.34 -40.64 -2.57
C LEU A 1002 -0.30 -41.62 -3.15
N LEU A 1003 -0.04 -41.55 -4.45
CA LEU A 1003 1.14 -42.18 -5.06
C LEU A 1003 2.23 -41.15 -5.32
N LYS A 1004 3.43 -41.36 -4.80
CA LYS A 1004 4.60 -40.54 -5.09
C LYS A 1004 5.35 -41.07 -6.31
N VAL A 1005 5.93 -40.15 -7.08
CA VAL A 1005 6.82 -40.47 -8.20
C VAL A 1005 8.05 -39.58 -8.14
N GLU A 1006 9.17 -40.07 -8.66
CA GLU A 1006 10.41 -39.28 -8.71
C GLU A 1006 10.21 -37.93 -9.43
N ALA A 1007 10.90 -36.89 -8.95
CA ALA A 1007 10.82 -35.55 -9.50
C ALA A 1007 11.15 -35.53 -11.00
N GLY A 1008 10.16 -35.13 -11.83
CA GLY A 1008 10.30 -35.05 -13.28
C GLY A 1008 10.19 -36.39 -14.04
N SER A 1009 9.93 -37.51 -13.37
CA SER A 1009 9.83 -38.82 -14.01
C SER A 1009 8.47 -39.05 -14.70
N VAL A 1010 8.45 -38.86 -16.02
CA VAL A 1010 7.24 -39.07 -16.86
C VAL A 1010 6.79 -40.54 -16.85
N ASP A 1011 7.73 -41.48 -16.89
CA ASP A 1011 7.42 -42.91 -16.94
C ASP A 1011 6.79 -43.42 -15.64
N GLN A 1012 7.32 -43.00 -14.48
CA GLN A 1012 6.72 -43.35 -13.19
C GLN A 1012 5.35 -42.70 -13.02
N ALA A 1013 5.19 -41.43 -13.42
CA ALA A 1013 3.89 -40.75 -13.42
C ALA A 1013 2.86 -41.50 -14.27
N ARG A 1014 3.23 -41.91 -15.48
CA ARG A 1014 2.37 -42.72 -16.37
C ARG A 1014 1.96 -44.03 -15.72
N GLN A 1015 2.91 -44.76 -15.12
CA GLN A 1015 2.64 -46.02 -14.43
C GLN A 1015 1.71 -45.83 -13.23
N ALA A 1016 1.91 -44.79 -12.43
CA ALA A 1016 1.09 -44.47 -11.28
C ALA A 1016 -0.35 -44.12 -11.68
N VAL A 1017 -0.54 -43.25 -12.69
CA VAL A 1017 -1.87 -42.91 -13.21
C VAL A 1017 -2.55 -44.14 -13.80
N ALA A 1018 -1.86 -44.92 -14.63
CA ALA A 1018 -2.40 -46.16 -15.20
C ALA A 1018 -2.84 -47.17 -14.12
N ARG A 1019 -2.06 -47.28 -13.03
CA ARG A 1019 -2.40 -48.12 -11.88
C ARG A 1019 -3.69 -47.65 -11.19
N LEU A 1020 -3.86 -46.35 -10.96
CA LEU A 1020 -5.09 -45.79 -10.38
C LEU A 1020 -6.30 -45.88 -11.32
N MET A 1021 -6.07 -45.89 -12.63
CA MET A 1021 -7.13 -46.12 -13.61
C MET A 1021 -7.61 -47.57 -13.57
N ALA A 1022 -6.68 -48.53 -13.51
CA ALA A 1022 -6.97 -49.96 -13.55
C ALA A 1022 -7.46 -50.55 -12.20
N ASP A 1023 -6.97 -50.04 -11.07
CA ASP A 1023 -7.33 -50.53 -9.73
C ASP A 1023 -8.24 -49.54 -9.01
N GLU A 1024 -9.56 -49.71 -9.19
CA GLU A 1024 -10.58 -48.89 -8.55
C GLU A 1024 -10.55 -49.00 -7.01
N SER A 1025 -10.17 -50.17 -6.48
CA SER A 1025 -10.12 -50.40 -5.04
C SER A 1025 -8.99 -49.60 -4.40
N LEU A 1026 -7.82 -49.58 -5.04
CA LEU A 1026 -6.72 -48.71 -4.66
C LEU A 1026 -7.10 -47.24 -4.75
N ARG A 1027 -7.73 -46.82 -5.86
CA ARG A 1027 -8.15 -45.43 -6.06
C ARG A 1027 -9.10 -44.96 -4.94
N LYS A 1028 -10.13 -45.75 -4.62
CA LYS A 1028 -11.08 -45.44 -3.54
C LYS A 1028 -10.43 -45.42 -2.16
N ARG A 1029 -9.51 -46.35 -1.89
CA ARG A 1029 -8.75 -46.38 -0.64
C ARG A 1029 -7.94 -45.10 -0.45
N LEU A 1030 -7.22 -44.66 -1.48
CA LEU A 1030 -6.43 -43.43 -1.43
C LEU A 1030 -7.31 -42.18 -1.32
N GLN A 1031 -8.47 -42.14 -1.99
CA GLN A 1031 -9.45 -41.06 -1.82
C GLN A 1031 -9.94 -40.95 -0.36
N LEU A 1032 -10.28 -42.08 0.27
CA LEU A 1032 -10.70 -42.13 1.67
C LEU A 1032 -9.59 -41.68 2.63
N ALA A 1033 -8.37 -42.18 2.45
CA ALA A 1033 -7.21 -41.76 3.24
C ALA A 1033 -6.86 -40.27 3.02
N GLY A 1034 -7.09 -39.75 1.80
CA GLY A 1034 -6.96 -38.33 1.50
C GLY A 1034 -7.93 -37.47 2.33
N TYR A 1035 -9.20 -37.87 2.47
CA TYR A 1035 -10.14 -37.18 3.35
C TYR A 1035 -9.71 -37.18 4.81
N GLU A 1036 -9.18 -38.30 5.30
CA GLU A 1036 -8.66 -38.40 6.67
C GLU A 1036 -7.44 -37.49 6.87
N THR A 1037 -6.56 -37.42 5.87
CA THR A 1037 -5.42 -36.52 5.87
C THR A 1037 -5.87 -35.06 5.99
N VAL A 1038 -6.81 -34.62 5.14
CA VAL A 1038 -7.31 -33.23 5.10
C VAL A 1038 -7.86 -32.75 6.44
N ARG A 1039 -8.50 -33.62 7.22
CA ARG A 1039 -9.07 -33.26 8.53
C ARG A 1039 -8.02 -32.76 9.53
N ASN A 1040 -6.78 -33.20 9.38
CA ASN A 1040 -5.68 -32.80 10.26
C ASN A 1040 -5.03 -31.47 9.85
N TRP A 1041 -5.41 -30.91 8.70
CA TRP A 1041 -4.82 -29.69 8.13
C TRP A 1041 -5.82 -28.54 8.12
N SER A 1042 -6.30 -28.15 9.28
CA SER A 1042 -7.24 -27.06 9.45
C SER A 1042 -6.54 -25.78 9.94
N TRP A 1043 -7.17 -24.62 9.76
CA TRP A 1043 -6.57 -23.33 10.16
C TRP A 1043 -6.51 -23.13 11.69
N GLU A 1044 -7.21 -23.94 12.48
CA GLU A 1044 -7.24 -23.89 13.93
C GLU A 1044 -5.85 -24.13 14.55
N ALA A 1045 -5.13 -25.16 14.07
CA ALA A 1045 -3.76 -25.45 14.53
C ALA A 1045 -2.80 -24.28 14.20
N SER A 1046 -2.96 -23.71 13.00
CA SER A 1046 -2.21 -22.53 12.56
C SER A 1046 -2.46 -21.31 13.46
N SER A 1047 -3.74 -21.07 13.78
CA SER A 1047 -4.20 -20.00 14.66
C SER A 1047 -3.64 -20.14 16.09
N ALA A 1048 -3.66 -21.36 16.63
CA ALA A 1048 -3.08 -21.68 17.94
C ALA A 1048 -1.55 -21.49 17.96
N ALA A 1049 -0.85 -22.00 16.94
CA ALA A 1049 0.60 -21.86 16.81
C ALA A 1049 1.01 -20.38 16.69
N MET A 1050 0.32 -19.61 15.85
CA MET A 1050 0.57 -18.17 15.74
C MET A 1050 0.35 -17.46 17.08
N THR A 1051 -0.70 -17.81 17.84
CA THR A 1051 -0.94 -17.25 19.18
C THR A 1051 0.21 -17.52 20.16
N ALA A 1052 0.82 -18.69 20.07
CA ALA A 1052 2.03 -19.02 20.85
C ALA A 1052 3.22 -18.12 20.45
N VAL A 1053 3.42 -17.87 19.14
CA VAL A 1053 4.44 -16.92 18.66
C VAL A 1053 4.22 -15.53 19.23
N LEU A 1054 2.97 -15.05 19.25
CA LEU A 1054 2.64 -13.75 19.85
C LEU A 1054 2.99 -13.70 21.33
N SER A 1055 2.76 -14.79 22.06
CA SER A 1055 2.93 -14.87 23.52
C SER A 1055 4.37 -15.14 23.95
N ALA A 1056 5.25 -15.55 23.04
CA ALA A 1056 6.66 -15.82 23.33
C ALA A 1056 7.39 -14.57 23.83
N ASP A 1057 8.14 -14.73 24.92
CA ASP A 1057 9.00 -13.71 25.53
C ASP A 1057 10.35 -13.66 24.78
N PRO A 1058 10.91 -12.49 24.42
CA PRO A 1058 12.10 -12.38 23.56
C PRO A 1058 13.37 -13.08 24.08
N GLY A 1059 13.36 -13.59 25.32
CA GLY A 1059 14.48 -14.25 25.98
C GLY A 1059 14.31 -15.74 26.33
N ARG A 1060 13.19 -16.39 25.96
CA ARG A 1060 13.00 -17.83 26.18
C ARG A 1060 12.99 -18.58 24.85
N THR A 1061 14.12 -19.19 24.51
CA THR A 1061 14.18 -20.31 23.58
C THR A 1061 13.22 -21.40 24.08
N VAL A 1062 12.15 -21.67 23.32
CA VAL A 1062 11.36 -22.89 23.52
C VAL A 1062 12.22 -24.03 22.98
N THR A 1063 13.11 -24.55 23.82
CA THR A 1063 13.76 -25.83 23.58
C THR A 1063 12.71 -26.91 23.80
N GLY A 1064 12.27 -27.53 22.69
CA GLY A 1064 11.56 -28.81 22.69
C GLY A 1064 10.15 -28.78 23.26
N VAL A 1065 9.17 -28.55 22.39
CA VAL A 1065 7.97 -29.40 22.46
C VAL A 1065 8.32 -30.61 21.61
N ALA A 1066 8.52 -31.76 22.26
CA ALA A 1066 8.69 -33.01 21.55
C ALA A 1066 7.47 -33.23 20.65
N ALA A 1067 7.70 -33.70 19.43
CA ALA A 1067 6.65 -33.97 18.44
C ALA A 1067 5.65 -35.07 18.88
N GLU A 1068 5.77 -35.60 20.09
CA GLU A 1068 4.94 -36.68 20.63
C GLU A 1068 3.69 -36.17 21.41
N ASP A 1069 3.61 -34.88 21.76
CA ASP A 1069 2.48 -34.35 22.57
C ASP A 1069 1.39 -33.60 21.78
N LEU A 1070 1.36 -33.70 20.44
CA LEU A 1070 0.28 -33.13 19.60
C LEU A 1070 -0.72 -34.17 19.08
N THR A 1071 -0.69 -35.40 19.56
CA THR A 1071 -1.80 -36.34 19.38
C THR A 1071 -2.83 -36.19 20.50
N VAL A 1072 -4.04 -35.76 20.12
CA VAL A 1072 -5.28 -35.65 20.91
C VAL A 1072 -5.49 -34.31 21.63
N VAL A 1073 -6.13 -33.36 20.92
CA VAL A 1073 -7.37 -32.68 21.36
C VAL A 1073 -8.29 -32.50 20.16
#